data_AF-A0A2N8BUU0-F1
#
_entry.id   AF-A0A2N8BUU0-F1
#
_cell.length_a   1.000
_cell.length_b   1.000
_cell.length_c   1.000
_cell.angle_alpha   90.00
_cell.angle_beta   90.00
_cell.angle_gamma   90.00
#
_symmetry.space_group_name_H-M   'P 1'
#
loop_
_entity.id
_entity.type
_entity.pdbx_description
1 polymer ?
#
loop_
_entity_poly.entity_id
_entity_poly.type
_entity_poly.pdbx_seq_one_letter_code
_entity_poly.pdbx_strand_id
1 'polypeptide(L)'
;MLFNQASRLAKVTSPLGPEVLLLKDMGGGEELGRLFNYELQLHSLDNAIDLNQLLGKPMSLSLQLDGGGERHFHGIVARCSQNVDQGQFASYQVTLRPWLWLLTRTSDCRIFQNLSIPQIIKQVFRDLGFSDFEDALSRPYREWEYCVQYRETSFDFVSRLMEQEGIYYFFRHEQGRHVLVLADAYGAHTSAPGYASVPYYPRNEQQRERDHIHDWHLAQEVQPGSLELNDYDFQRPSARIDVRSAMPRPHTAGDYPLYDYPGTYVQSEDGEHYARTRIEALQTLHEQVELAGNARGLGSGHLFSLTGFSRQDQNREYLIVGTRYYISQESGETGGGAPSAQFESSLTCIDAQQSYRPLPNTHRPIVKGPQTALVVGPKGEEIWTDQFGRVKVHFYWDRHDQSNENSSCWIRVSQSWAGKNWGSMQIPRIGQEVIVSFLEGDPDRPIITGRVYNAEQTVPYDLPENATQSGMKSRSSKGGTPANFNEIRMEDKKGAEQLYIHAERNQDIVVEVDESHSVGHDRNKSIGHNETVTIGNNRLRIVKQEDILSVGQRKTDSISQSYVIEVGENLRLVCGESILELNASGQINLTGVQISFYASGDAEFNTGGVLHLNNGGGAGATPDGQGVKASIDANINAAFPKSKG
;
A
#
# COMPACT_ATOMS: atom_id res chain seq x y z
N MET A 1 -48.38 -25.60 -40.07
CA MET A 1 -48.37 -25.69 -38.59
C MET A 1 -48.33 -24.28 -38.03
N LEU A 2 -48.91 -24.05 -36.86
CA LEU A 2 -48.92 -22.73 -36.20
C LEU A 2 -47.54 -22.44 -35.61
N PHE A 3 -46.98 -21.25 -35.86
CA PHE A 3 -45.75 -20.76 -35.23
C PHE A 3 -46.05 -20.38 -33.78
N ASN A 4 -46.14 -21.37 -32.89
CA ASN A 4 -46.51 -21.18 -31.49
C ASN A 4 -45.61 -21.99 -30.54
N GLN A 5 -45.70 -21.66 -29.24
CA GLN A 5 -44.91 -22.29 -28.17
C GLN A 5 -45.72 -23.27 -27.31
N ALA A 6 -47.02 -23.43 -27.56
CA ALA A 6 -47.94 -24.09 -26.63
C ALA A 6 -47.60 -25.58 -26.37
N SER A 7 -47.17 -26.29 -27.40
CA SER A 7 -46.81 -27.71 -27.34
C SER A 7 -45.30 -27.99 -27.26
N ARG A 8 -44.46 -26.94 -27.11
CA ARG A 8 -43.01 -27.07 -27.06
C ARG A 8 -42.54 -27.41 -25.64
N LEU A 9 -41.55 -28.28 -25.54
CA LEU A 9 -40.94 -28.66 -24.26
C LEU A 9 -40.19 -27.48 -23.62
N ALA A 10 -39.57 -26.63 -24.44
CA ALA A 10 -38.86 -25.44 -23.99
C ALA A 10 -39.44 -24.18 -24.65
N LYS A 11 -39.70 -23.14 -23.85
CA LYS A 11 -40.35 -21.90 -24.26
C LYS A 11 -39.48 -20.68 -24.00
N VAL A 12 -39.37 -19.81 -24.99
CA VAL A 12 -38.58 -18.58 -24.97
C VAL A 12 -39.47 -17.40 -24.59
N THR A 13 -39.01 -16.64 -23.61
CA THR A 13 -39.57 -15.34 -23.21
C THR A 13 -38.54 -14.26 -23.50
N SER A 14 -38.91 -13.28 -24.32
CA SER A 14 -38.03 -12.18 -24.74
C SER A 14 -38.73 -10.82 -24.70
N PRO A 15 -37.99 -9.70 -24.73
CA PRO A 15 -38.57 -8.35 -24.81
C PRO A 15 -39.41 -8.06 -26.06
N LEU A 16 -39.29 -8.88 -27.11
CA LEU A 16 -40.05 -8.72 -28.36
C LEU A 16 -41.51 -9.19 -28.24
N GLY A 17 -41.86 -9.84 -27.14
CA GLY A 17 -43.16 -10.44 -26.91
C GLY A 17 -43.19 -11.95 -27.15
N PRO A 18 -44.33 -12.58 -26.86
CA PRO A 18 -44.51 -14.02 -27.07
C PRO A 18 -44.53 -14.34 -28.57
N GLU A 19 -44.10 -15.56 -28.91
CA GLU A 19 -44.21 -16.14 -30.26
C GLU A 19 -43.47 -15.39 -31.39
N VAL A 20 -42.58 -14.45 -31.08
CA VAL A 20 -41.67 -13.84 -32.07
C VAL A 20 -40.45 -14.72 -32.31
N LEU A 21 -39.92 -15.33 -31.24
CA LEU A 21 -38.75 -16.20 -31.28
C LEU A 21 -39.13 -17.58 -30.74
N LEU A 22 -38.78 -18.64 -31.48
CA LEU A 22 -38.95 -20.04 -31.06
C LEU A 22 -37.59 -20.69 -30.89
N LEU A 23 -37.40 -21.48 -29.82
CA LEU A 23 -36.18 -22.25 -29.63
C LEU A 23 -36.07 -23.36 -30.69
N LYS A 24 -34.93 -23.41 -31.37
CA LYS A 24 -34.48 -24.58 -32.12
C LYS A 24 -33.61 -25.46 -31.22
N ASP A 25 -32.46 -24.94 -30.81
CA ASP A 25 -31.49 -25.65 -30.00
C ASP A 25 -30.92 -24.73 -28.92
N MET A 26 -30.60 -25.27 -27.76
CA MET A 26 -29.79 -24.61 -26.73
C MET A 26 -28.58 -25.47 -26.41
N GLY A 27 -27.39 -24.89 -26.50
CA GLY A 27 -26.16 -25.47 -25.96
C GLY A 27 -25.59 -24.54 -24.91
N GLY A 28 -25.05 -25.06 -23.82
CA GLY A 28 -24.44 -24.20 -22.80
C GLY A 28 -24.23 -24.89 -21.48
N GLY A 29 -23.75 -24.13 -20.50
CA GLY A 29 -23.42 -24.70 -19.20
C GLY A 29 -23.12 -23.67 -18.14
N GLU A 30 -22.97 -24.16 -16.93
CA GLU A 30 -22.68 -23.39 -15.72
C GLU A 30 -21.76 -24.21 -14.80
N GLU A 31 -20.89 -23.53 -14.07
CA GLU A 31 -19.97 -24.14 -13.12
C GLU A 31 -19.94 -23.30 -11.84
N LEU A 32 -19.72 -23.95 -10.70
CA LEU A 32 -19.58 -23.24 -9.42
C LEU A 32 -18.43 -22.24 -9.50
N GLY A 33 -18.70 -21.01 -9.04
CA GLY A 33 -17.76 -19.90 -9.07
C GLY A 33 -17.46 -19.35 -10.47
N ARG A 34 -18.24 -19.73 -11.51
CA ARG A 34 -18.04 -19.27 -12.89
C ARG A 34 -19.32 -18.73 -13.51
N LEU A 35 -19.15 -17.90 -14.54
CA LEU A 35 -20.26 -17.31 -15.29
C LEU A 35 -20.87 -18.34 -16.23
N PHE A 36 -22.17 -18.60 -16.11
CA PHE A 36 -22.88 -19.44 -17.07
C PHE A 36 -22.82 -18.86 -18.49
N ASN A 37 -23.00 -19.73 -19.47
CA ASN A 37 -23.09 -19.36 -20.88
C ASN A 37 -24.14 -20.23 -21.58
N TYR A 38 -25.23 -19.64 -22.04
CA TYR A 38 -26.24 -20.36 -22.83
C TYR A 38 -26.31 -19.77 -24.24
N GLU A 39 -26.09 -20.61 -25.23
CA GLU A 39 -26.18 -20.29 -26.64
C GLU A 39 -27.48 -20.86 -27.20
N LEU A 40 -28.40 -19.96 -27.56
CA LEU A 40 -29.72 -20.29 -28.07
C LEU A 40 -29.72 -20.06 -29.58
N GLN A 41 -30.08 -21.09 -30.33
CA GLN A 41 -30.46 -21.00 -31.74
C GLN A 41 -31.98 -20.83 -31.81
N LEU A 42 -32.41 -19.79 -32.49
CA LEU A 42 -33.79 -19.31 -32.50
C LEU A 42 -34.29 -19.17 -33.94
N HIS A 43 -35.58 -19.41 -34.13
CA HIS A 43 -36.30 -19.15 -35.37
C HIS A 43 -37.29 -18.00 -35.21
N SER A 44 -37.48 -17.22 -36.26
CA SER A 44 -38.55 -16.21 -36.38
C SER A 44 -39.17 -16.22 -37.77
N LEU A 45 -40.41 -15.74 -37.86
CA LEU A 45 -41.05 -15.34 -39.12
C LEU A 45 -40.54 -13.98 -39.61
N ASP A 46 -40.01 -13.15 -38.71
CA ASP A 46 -39.46 -11.84 -39.04
C ASP A 46 -37.96 -11.98 -39.38
N ASN A 47 -37.60 -11.62 -40.60
CA ASN A 47 -36.21 -11.67 -41.09
C ASN A 47 -35.43 -10.37 -40.88
N ALA A 48 -36.03 -9.36 -40.24
CA ALA A 48 -35.46 -8.04 -40.04
C ALA A 48 -35.60 -7.54 -38.59
N ILE A 49 -35.49 -8.44 -37.60
CA ILE A 49 -35.53 -8.07 -36.18
C ILE A 49 -34.37 -7.12 -35.86
N ASP A 50 -34.69 -5.94 -35.30
CA ASP A 50 -33.68 -5.02 -34.77
C ASP A 50 -33.05 -5.61 -33.51
N LEU A 51 -31.81 -6.07 -33.66
CA LEU A 51 -31.03 -6.69 -32.59
C LEU A 51 -30.83 -5.80 -31.36
N ASN A 52 -30.89 -4.47 -31.50
CA ASN A 52 -30.81 -3.55 -30.35
C ASN A 52 -32.00 -3.67 -29.40
N GLN A 53 -33.12 -4.22 -29.88
CA GLN A 53 -34.26 -4.49 -29.02
C GLN A 53 -34.00 -5.66 -28.06
N LEU A 54 -33.01 -6.51 -28.35
CA LEU A 54 -32.62 -7.67 -27.55
C LEU A 54 -31.34 -7.43 -26.72
N LEU A 55 -30.30 -6.83 -27.32
CA LEU A 55 -28.98 -6.66 -26.67
C LEU A 55 -29.09 -5.97 -25.30
N GLY A 56 -28.41 -6.55 -24.31
CA GLY A 56 -28.34 -6.03 -22.94
C GLY A 56 -29.62 -6.19 -22.12
N LYS A 57 -30.69 -6.77 -22.68
CA LYS A 57 -31.96 -7.00 -21.98
C LYS A 57 -32.06 -8.45 -21.45
N PRO A 58 -32.90 -8.68 -20.43
CA PRO A 58 -33.16 -10.02 -19.93
C PRO A 58 -33.94 -10.86 -20.94
N MET A 59 -33.64 -12.16 -20.96
CA MET A 59 -34.32 -13.18 -21.74
C MET A 59 -34.30 -14.49 -20.94
N SER A 60 -35.35 -15.30 -21.08
CA SER A 60 -35.49 -16.54 -20.33
C SER A 60 -35.93 -17.69 -21.24
N LEU A 61 -35.40 -18.87 -20.97
CA LEU A 61 -35.93 -20.13 -21.47
C LEU A 61 -36.60 -20.89 -20.32
N SER A 62 -37.88 -21.26 -20.44
CA SER A 62 -38.52 -22.19 -19.51
C SER A 62 -38.55 -23.60 -20.09
N LEU A 63 -38.21 -24.59 -19.28
CA LEU A 63 -38.16 -26.01 -19.63
C LEU A 63 -39.16 -26.77 -18.76
N GLN A 64 -40.06 -27.53 -19.38
CA GLN A 64 -41.03 -28.32 -18.63
C GLN A 64 -40.38 -29.56 -17.98
N LEU A 65 -40.65 -29.73 -16.69
CA LEU A 65 -40.19 -30.87 -15.89
C LEU A 65 -41.19 -32.03 -15.96
N ASP A 66 -40.70 -33.27 -15.80
CA ASP A 66 -41.50 -34.49 -15.89
C ASP A 66 -42.61 -34.56 -14.82
N GLY A 67 -42.30 -34.17 -13.58
CA GLY A 67 -43.23 -34.16 -12.44
C GLY A 67 -44.19 -32.96 -12.38
N GLY A 68 -44.22 -32.12 -13.42
CA GLY A 68 -44.90 -30.83 -13.42
C GLY A 68 -44.02 -29.69 -12.86
N GLY A 69 -44.31 -28.46 -13.30
CA GLY A 69 -43.49 -27.28 -13.04
C GLY A 69 -42.54 -26.94 -14.19
N GLU A 70 -41.84 -25.81 -14.06
CA GLU A 70 -40.90 -25.31 -15.06
C GLU A 70 -39.56 -24.99 -14.40
N ARG A 71 -38.47 -25.30 -15.10
CA ARG A 71 -37.13 -24.79 -14.79
C ARG A 71 -36.84 -23.61 -15.69
N HIS A 72 -36.24 -22.55 -15.15
CA HIS A 72 -35.88 -21.38 -15.93
C HIS A 72 -34.37 -21.31 -16.19
N PHE A 73 -34.00 -20.81 -17.36
CA PHE A 73 -32.66 -20.38 -17.73
C PHE A 73 -32.75 -18.90 -18.09
N HIS A 74 -32.67 -18.07 -17.06
CA HIS A 74 -32.76 -16.62 -17.17
C HIS A 74 -31.37 -15.98 -17.31
N GLY A 75 -31.17 -15.09 -18.27
CA GLY A 75 -29.91 -14.38 -18.47
C GLY A 75 -30.08 -13.05 -19.20
N ILE A 76 -28.99 -12.30 -19.30
CA ILE A 76 -28.90 -11.07 -20.11
C ILE A 76 -28.34 -11.44 -21.47
N VAL A 77 -28.94 -10.91 -22.54
CA VAL A 77 -28.45 -11.05 -23.91
C VAL A 77 -27.12 -10.30 -24.05
N ALA A 78 -26.02 -11.04 -23.95
CA ALA A 78 -24.65 -10.50 -24.07
C ALA A 78 -24.23 -10.33 -25.54
N ARG A 79 -24.75 -11.19 -26.42
CA ARG A 79 -24.53 -11.17 -27.86
C ARG A 79 -25.76 -11.70 -28.57
N CYS A 80 -26.10 -11.12 -29.71
CA CYS A 80 -27.04 -11.71 -30.64
C CYS A 80 -26.59 -11.50 -32.08
N SER A 81 -26.96 -12.41 -32.98
CA SER A 81 -26.61 -12.37 -34.40
C SER A 81 -27.72 -13.02 -35.24
N GLN A 82 -27.75 -12.69 -36.52
CA GLN A 82 -28.60 -13.35 -37.51
C GLN A 82 -27.74 -14.26 -38.39
N ASN A 83 -28.22 -15.48 -38.62
CA ASN A 83 -27.62 -16.47 -39.49
C ASN A 83 -28.39 -16.53 -40.83
N VAL A 84 -27.87 -17.28 -41.79
CA VAL A 84 -28.61 -17.56 -43.04
C VAL A 84 -29.92 -18.26 -42.69
N ASP A 85 -31.00 -17.82 -43.35
CA ASP A 85 -32.34 -18.39 -43.18
C ASP A 85 -32.32 -19.92 -43.39
N GLN A 86 -33.09 -20.63 -42.57
CA GLN A 86 -33.20 -22.08 -42.63
C GLN A 86 -34.63 -22.44 -43.04
N GLY A 87 -34.77 -22.94 -44.26
CA GLY A 87 -36.07 -23.31 -44.81
C GLY A 87 -37.01 -22.11 -44.90
N GLN A 88 -38.10 -22.11 -44.14
CA GLN A 88 -39.09 -21.03 -44.13
C GLN A 88 -38.87 -19.97 -43.04
N PHE A 89 -37.87 -20.14 -42.17
CA PHE A 89 -37.68 -19.29 -41.00
C PHE A 89 -36.34 -18.55 -41.02
N ALA A 90 -36.37 -17.29 -40.57
CA ALA A 90 -35.16 -16.55 -40.27
C ALA A 90 -34.46 -17.16 -39.05
N SER A 91 -33.14 -17.26 -39.10
CA SER A 91 -32.34 -17.88 -38.03
C SER A 91 -31.60 -16.81 -37.24
N TYR A 92 -31.77 -16.84 -35.92
CA TYR A 92 -31.09 -15.95 -34.98
C TYR A 92 -30.35 -16.76 -33.94
N GLN A 93 -29.26 -16.18 -33.43
CA GLN A 93 -28.48 -16.76 -32.36
C GLN A 93 -28.36 -15.75 -31.23
N VAL A 94 -28.56 -16.20 -30.00
CA VAL A 94 -28.48 -15.38 -28.78
C VAL A 94 -27.58 -16.06 -27.77
N THR A 95 -26.68 -15.30 -27.16
CA THR A 95 -25.85 -15.74 -26.03
C THR A 95 -26.33 -15.08 -24.75
N LEU A 96 -26.81 -15.88 -23.80
CA LEU A 96 -27.21 -15.45 -22.48
C LEU A 96 -26.07 -15.60 -21.48
N ARG A 97 -25.86 -14.56 -20.69
CA ARG A 97 -24.87 -14.48 -19.60
C ARG A 97 -25.52 -13.94 -18.32
N PRO A 98 -24.99 -14.21 -17.12
CA PRO A 98 -25.50 -13.61 -15.88
C PRO A 98 -25.26 -12.09 -15.86
N TRP A 99 -25.97 -11.37 -15.00
CA TRP A 99 -25.72 -9.94 -14.76
C TRP A 99 -24.27 -9.70 -14.29
N LEU A 100 -23.68 -10.65 -13.55
CA LEU A 100 -22.29 -10.58 -13.10
C LEU A 100 -21.30 -10.47 -14.27
N TRP A 101 -21.65 -10.97 -15.46
CA TRP A 101 -20.83 -10.81 -16.66
C TRP A 101 -20.67 -9.35 -17.10
N LEU A 102 -21.65 -8.48 -16.82
CA LEU A 102 -21.57 -7.05 -17.14
C LEU A 102 -20.40 -6.37 -16.42
N LEU A 103 -19.96 -6.89 -15.28
CA LEU A 103 -18.78 -6.37 -14.57
C LEU A 103 -17.48 -6.57 -15.36
N THR A 104 -17.46 -7.45 -16.37
CA THR A 104 -16.33 -7.59 -17.30
C THR A 104 -16.25 -6.42 -18.31
N ARG A 105 -17.29 -5.57 -18.38
CA ARG A 105 -17.38 -4.41 -19.27
C ARG A 105 -16.96 -3.10 -18.60
N THR A 106 -16.57 -3.16 -17.33
CA THR A 106 -16.08 -2.01 -16.55
C THR A 106 -14.76 -2.36 -15.86
N SER A 107 -13.88 -1.38 -15.73
CA SER A 107 -12.58 -1.50 -15.08
C SER A 107 -12.27 -0.22 -14.31
N ASP A 108 -11.57 -0.35 -13.19
CA ASP A 108 -11.31 0.77 -12.30
C ASP A 108 -9.98 0.64 -11.53
N CYS A 109 -9.58 1.71 -10.84
CA CYS A 109 -8.56 1.74 -9.81
C CYS A 109 -9.17 2.32 -8.53
N ARG A 110 -9.40 1.48 -7.51
CA ARG A 110 -10.15 1.83 -6.30
C ARG A 110 -9.49 1.27 -5.05
N ILE A 111 -9.52 2.03 -3.98
CA ILE A 111 -9.03 1.62 -2.66
C ILE A 111 -10.22 1.33 -1.74
N PHE A 112 -10.16 0.19 -1.05
CA PHE A 112 -11.10 -0.20 0.00
C PHE A 112 -10.32 -0.36 1.30
N GLN A 113 -10.85 0.20 2.40
CA GLN A 113 -10.18 0.22 3.70
C GLN A 113 -11.14 -0.20 4.80
N ASN A 114 -10.65 -1.02 5.73
CA ASN A 114 -11.38 -1.46 6.92
C ASN A 114 -12.71 -2.14 6.57
N LEU A 115 -12.68 -3.00 5.55
CA LEU A 115 -13.85 -3.77 5.09
C LEU A 115 -13.47 -5.24 4.94
N SER A 116 -14.43 -6.13 5.18
CA SER A 116 -14.29 -7.54 4.83
C SER A 116 -14.54 -7.77 3.34
N ILE A 117 -14.00 -8.86 2.78
CA ILE A 117 -14.18 -9.19 1.37
C ILE A 117 -15.67 -9.28 0.96
N PRO A 118 -16.57 -9.91 1.73
CA PRO A 118 -17.99 -9.87 1.40
C PRO A 118 -18.60 -8.47 1.38
N GLN A 119 -18.14 -7.54 2.24
CA GLN A 119 -18.59 -6.15 2.20
C GLN A 119 -18.11 -5.45 0.94
N ILE A 120 -16.84 -5.64 0.55
CA ILE A 120 -16.26 -5.08 -0.68
C ILE A 120 -17.03 -5.57 -1.91
N ILE A 121 -17.25 -6.89 -2.02
CA ILE A 121 -17.98 -7.50 -3.15
C ILE A 121 -19.39 -6.90 -3.26
N LYS A 122 -20.13 -6.82 -2.16
CA LYS A 122 -21.49 -6.26 -2.13
C LYS A 122 -21.50 -4.77 -2.48
N GLN A 123 -20.48 -4.02 -2.05
CA GLN A 123 -20.34 -2.61 -2.40
C GLN A 123 -20.13 -2.45 -3.91
N VAL A 124 -19.21 -3.23 -4.52
CA VAL A 124 -18.98 -3.21 -5.98
C VAL A 124 -20.26 -3.53 -6.75
N PHE A 125 -21.05 -4.51 -6.31
CA PHE A 125 -22.32 -4.85 -6.95
C PHE A 125 -23.32 -3.69 -6.89
N ARG A 126 -23.50 -3.10 -5.71
CA ARG A 126 -24.47 -2.01 -5.49
C ARG A 126 -24.08 -0.72 -6.18
N ASP A 127 -22.79 -0.37 -6.21
CA ASP A 127 -22.29 0.82 -6.89
C ASP A 127 -22.60 0.78 -8.41
N LEU A 128 -22.66 -0.42 -8.98
CA LEU A 128 -23.02 -0.66 -10.39
C LEU A 128 -24.52 -0.91 -10.61
N GLY A 129 -25.34 -0.80 -9.56
CA GLY A 129 -26.80 -0.91 -9.64
C GLY A 129 -27.36 -2.33 -9.58
N PHE A 130 -26.56 -3.33 -9.18
CA PHE A 130 -27.03 -4.72 -9.07
C PHE A 130 -27.45 -5.07 -7.65
N SER A 131 -28.59 -5.74 -7.53
CA SER A 131 -29.17 -6.17 -6.24
C SER A 131 -29.63 -7.63 -6.21
N ASP A 132 -29.62 -8.34 -7.35
CA ASP A 132 -30.04 -9.75 -7.44
C ASP A 132 -28.93 -10.69 -7.00
N PHE A 133 -28.58 -10.61 -5.72
CA PHE A 133 -27.66 -11.51 -5.04
C PHE A 133 -28.13 -11.84 -3.62
N GLU A 134 -27.74 -13.01 -3.15
CA GLU A 134 -28.02 -13.53 -1.82
C GLU A 134 -26.71 -13.89 -1.10
N ASP A 135 -26.69 -13.67 0.20
CA ASP A 135 -25.57 -14.00 1.07
C ASP A 135 -25.89 -15.26 1.87
N ALA A 136 -25.35 -16.40 1.44
CA ALA A 136 -25.44 -17.69 2.13
C ALA A 136 -24.08 -18.09 2.74
N LEU A 137 -23.25 -17.11 3.09
CA LEU A 137 -21.97 -17.34 3.75
C LEU A 137 -22.18 -17.71 5.21
N SER A 138 -21.47 -18.73 5.69
CA SER A 138 -21.71 -19.33 7.00
C SER A 138 -20.68 -18.91 8.06
N ARG A 139 -19.51 -18.42 7.64
CA ARG A 139 -18.39 -18.11 8.52
C ARG A 139 -18.10 -16.59 8.64
N PRO A 140 -17.36 -16.16 9.67
CA PRO A 140 -16.83 -14.80 9.71
C PRO A 140 -15.66 -14.60 8.74
N TYR A 141 -15.51 -13.38 8.22
CA TYR A 141 -14.41 -12.98 7.34
C TYR A 141 -13.58 -11.89 7.99
N ARG A 142 -12.27 -11.95 7.81
CA ARG A 142 -11.37 -10.93 8.34
C ARG A 142 -11.66 -9.56 7.72
N GLU A 143 -11.37 -8.53 8.49
CA GLU A 143 -11.37 -7.17 8.00
C GLU A 143 -10.01 -6.86 7.36
N TRP A 144 -10.02 -6.29 6.17
CA TRP A 144 -8.82 -5.88 5.47
C TRP A 144 -8.54 -4.40 5.74
N GLU A 145 -7.38 -4.08 6.31
CA GLU A 145 -6.94 -2.69 6.50
C GLU A 145 -6.88 -1.95 5.15
N TYR A 146 -6.43 -2.65 4.11
CA TYR A 146 -6.18 -2.10 2.79
C TYR A 146 -6.34 -3.17 1.71
N CYS A 147 -7.18 -2.90 0.71
CA CYS A 147 -7.39 -3.75 -0.46
C CYS A 147 -7.66 -2.87 -1.68
N VAL A 148 -6.99 -3.15 -2.80
CA VAL A 148 -6.97 -2.30 -3.98
C VAL A 148 -7.45 -3.08 -5.19
N GLN A 149 -8.45 -2.53 -5.89
CA GLN A 149 -8.72 -2.86 -7.28
C GLN A 149 -7.75 -2.07 -8.14
N TYR A 150 -6.90 -2.71 -8.95
CA TYR A 150 -5.90 -2.00 -9.75
C TYR A 150 -5.84 -2.48 -11.18
N ARG A 151 -6.29 -1.64 -12.12
CA ARG A 151 -6.25 -1.89 -13.58
C ARG A 151 -6.83 -3.25 -14.00
N GLU A 152 -7.86 -3.68 -13.30
CA GLU A 152 -8.58 -4.93 -13.56
C GLU A 152 -10.07 -4.64 -13.72
N THR A 153 -10.80 -5.57 -14.34
CA THR A 153 -12.25 -5.40 -14.44
C THR A 153 -12.90 -5.58 -13.07
N SER A 154 -14.09 -5.00 -12.85
CA SER A 154 -14.79 -5.23 -11.58
C SER A 154 -15.12 -6.71 -11.37
N PHE A 155 -15.26 -7.49 -12.46
CA PHE A 155 -15.46 -8.94 -12.39
C PHE A 155 -14.20 -9.67 -11.92
N ASP A 156 -13.04 -9.34 -12.49
CA ASP A 156 -11.77 -9.98 -12.10
C ASP A 156 -11.46 -9.66 -10.64
N PHE A 157 -11.70 -8.41 -10.21
CA PHE A 157 -11.54 -7.99 -8.82
C PHE A 157 -12.36 -8.83 -7.85
N VAL A 158 -13.69 -8.91 -8.04
CA VAL A 158 -14.54 -9.70 -7.13
C VAL A 158 -14.21 -11.19 -7.22
N SER A 159 -13.86 -11.70 -8.40
CA SER A 159 -13.55 -13.12 -8.61
C SER A 159 -12.28 -13.54 -7.89
N ARG A 160 -11.17 -12.79 -8.02
CA ARG A 160 -9.92 -13.13 -7.31
C ARG A 160 -10.07 -13.04 -5.79
N LEU A 161 -10.90 -12.12 -5.30
CA LEU A 161 -11.17 -11.97 -3.86
C LEU A 161 -12.01 -13.13 -3.33
N MET A 162 -13.05 -13.53 -4.09
CA MET A 162 -13.84 -14.73 -3.80
C MET A 162 -12.96 -15.99 -3.79
N GLU A 163 -12.12 -16.15 -4.82
CA GLU A 163 -11.18 -17.27 -4.93
C GLU A 163 -10.19 -17.33 -3.74
N GLN A 164 -9.67 -16.18 -3.31
CA GLN A 164 -8.74 -16.10 -2.17
C GLN A 164 -9.39 -16.51 -0.86
N GLU A 165 -10.62 -16.03 -0.60
CA GLU A 165 -11.35 -16.35 0.63
C GLU A 165 -12.07 -17.71 0.52
N GLY A 166 -12.03 -18.40 -0.62
CA GLY A 166 -12.75 -19.65 -0.82
C GLY A 166 -14.26 -19.48 -0.92
N ILE A 167 -14.72 -18.26 -1.18
CA ILE A 167 -16.11 -17.96 -1.56
C ILE A 167 -16.29 -18.39 -3.00
N TYR A 168 -17.37 -19.07 -3.29
CA TYR A 168 -17.82 -19.34 -4.65
C TYR A 168 -19.27 -18.90 -4.78
N TYR A 169 -19.81 -19.07 -5.98
CA TYR A 169 -21.18 -18.69 -6.26
C TYR A 169 -21.84 -19.62 -7.25
N PHE A 170 -23.16 -19.60 -7.28
CA PHE A 170 -23.98 -20.22 -8.32
C PHE A 170 -25.21 -19.36 -8.58
N PHE A 171 -25.98 -19.72 -9.59
CA PHE A 171 -27.15 -18.94 -10.00
C PHE A 171 -28.44 -19.70 -9.75
N ARG A 172 -29.33 -19.10 -8.95
CA ARG A 172 -30.70 -19.58 -8.83
C ARG A 172 -31.56 -18.86 -9.85
N HIS A 173 -32.09 -19.61 -10.81
CA HIS A 173 -32.92 -19.06 -11.87
C HIS A 173 -34.40 -19.07 -11.48
N GLU A 174 -35.03 -17.92 -11.59
CA GLU A 174 -36.46 -17.69 -11.41
C GLU A 174 -37.06 -17.22 -12.75
N GLN A 175 -38.40 -17.15 -12.85
CA GLN A 175 -39.07 -16.83 -14.12
C GLN A 175 -38.65 -15.48 -14.72
N GLY A 176 -38.43 -14.46 -13.88
CA GLY A 176 -38.15 -13.08 -14.32
C GLY A 176 -36.76 -12.56 -13.94
N ARG A 177 -35.93 -13.37 -13.26
CA ARG A 177 -34.60 -12.97 -12.80
C ARG A 177 -33.71 -14.18 -12.53
N HIS A 178 -32.41 -13.95 -12.35
CA HIS A 178 -31.50 -14.92 -11.76
C HIS A 178 -30.80 -14.27 -10.56
N VAL A 179 -30.64 -15.02 -9.48
CA VAL A 179 -30.01 -14.56 -8.25
C VAL A 179 -28.64 -15.20 -8.11
N LEU A 180 -27.61 -14.37 -7.93
CA LEU A 180 -26.26 -14.84 -7.58
C LEU A 180 -26.26 -15.23 -6.10
N VAL A 181 -26.01 -16.50 -5.78
CA VAL A 181 -25.91 -16.97 -4.38
C VAL A 181 -24.44 -17.08 -4.01
N LEU A 182 -23.98 -16.27 -3.05
CA LEU A 182 -22.64 -16.38 -2.47
C LEU A 182 -22.62 -17.51 -1.45
N ALA A 183 -21.68 -18.44 -1.60
CA ALA A 183 -21.60 -19.66 -0.79
C ALA A 183 -20.16 -19.98 -0.36
N ASP A 184 -20.02 -20.58 0.82
CA ASP A 184 -18.73 -21.03 1.38
C ASP A 184 -18.81 -22.43 2.00
N ALA A 185 -19.98 -23.06 2.04
CA ALA A 185 -20.21 -24.31 2.75
C ALA A 185 -21.37 -25.11 2.17
N TYR A 186 -21.45 -26.38 2.56
CA TYR A 186 -22.52 -27.30 2.17
C TYR A 186 -23.93 -26.73 2.42
N GLY A 187 -24.14 -26.04 3.56
CA GLY A 187 -25.45 -25.53 3.97
C GLY A 187 -26.06 -24.45 3.06
N ALA A 188 -25.30 -23.92 2.10
CA ALA A 188 -25.82 -22.99 1.09
C ALA A 188 -26.54 -23.69 -0.08
N HIS A 189 -26.38 -25.02 -0.20
CA HIS A 189 -26.90 -25.80 -1.32
C HIS A 189 -28.22 -26.49 -0.99
N THR A 190 -29.05 -26.70 -2.01
CA THR A 190 -30.36 -27.36 -1.87
C THR A 190 -30.62 -28.30 -3.03
N SER A 191 -31.45 -29.32 -2.82
CA SER A 191 -31.93 -30.17 -3.92
C SER A 191 -32.99 -29.47 -4.77
N ALA A 192 -32.96 -29.72 -6.07
CA ALA A 192 -34.05 -29.27 -6.95
C ALA A 192 -35.36 -30.02 -6.64
N PRO A 193 -36.53 -29.35 -6.69
CA PRO A 193 -37.82 -29.97 -6.44
C PRO A 193 -38.05 -31.20 -7.35
N GLY A 194 -38.32 -32.36 -6.76
CA GLY A 194 -38.54 -33.61 -7.52
C GLY A 194 -37.27 -34.36 -7.94
N TYR A 195 -36.08 -33.81 -7.70
CA TYR A 195 -34.78 -34.39 -8.11
C TYR A 195 -33.84 -34.68 -6.93
N ALA A 196 -34.35 -34.71 -5.69
CA ALA A 196 -33.53 -35.09 -4.53
C ALA A 196 -32.91 -36.49 -4.66
N SER A 197 -33.60 -37.40 -5.37
CA SER A 197 -33.08 -38.72 -5.72
C SER A 197 -33.34 -39.02 -7.19
N VAL A 198 -32.28 -39.35 -7.92
CA VAL A 198 -32.32 -39.63 -9.36
C VAL A 198 -31.84 -41.06 -9.61
N PRO A 199 -32.62 -41.90 -10.32
CA PRO A 199 -32.22 -43.27 -10.61
C PRO A 199 -31.20 -43.33 -11.74
N TYR A 200 -30.32 -44.34 -11.69
CA TYR A 200 -29.49 -44.77 -12.79
C TYR A 200 -30.20 -45.86 -13.59
N TYR A 201 -30.30 -45.68 -14.91
CA TYR A 201 -30.75 -46.71 -15.84
C TYR A 201 -29.80 -46.78 -17.05
N PRO A 202 -29.20 -47.94 -17.35
CA PRO A 202 -28.28 -48.06 -18.48
C PRO A 202 -29.01 -47.87 -19.81
N ARG A 203 -28.33 -47.30 -20.82
CA ARG A 203 -28.85 -47.21 -22.19
C ARG A 203 -29.20 -48.59 -22.71
N ASN A 204 -30.49 -48.86 -22.90
CA ASN A 204 -31.00 -50.06 -23.55
C ASN A 204 -32.12 -49.67 -24.53
N GLU A 205 -32.63 -50.62 -25.32
CA GLU A 205 -33.66 -50.35 -26.35
C GLU A 205 -35.03 -49.94 -25.77
N GLN A 206 -35.19 -49.90 -24.44
CA GLN A 206 -36.46 -49.52 -23.80
C GLN A 206 -36.51 -48.01 -23.57
N GLN A 207 -37.50 -47.35 -24.16
CA GLN A 207 -37.82 -45.97 -23.84
C GLN A 207 -38.32 -45.88 -22.40
N ARG A 208 -37.68 -45.04 -21.57
CA ARG A 208 -38.05 -44.82 -20.17
C ARG A 208 -38.76 -43.49 -20.04
N GLU A 209 -39.84 -43.47 -19.27
CA GLU A 209 -40.66 -42.26 -19.06
C GLU A 209 -40.03 -41.31 -18.05
N ARG A 210 -39.37 -41.85 -17.00
CA ARG A 210 -38.80 -41.05 -15.91
C ARG A 210 -37.43 -40.47 -16.27
N ASP A 211 -37.19 -39.23 -15.85
CA ASP A 211 -35.86 -38.60 -15.84
C ASP A 211 -34.85 -39.44 -15.05
N HIS A 212 -33.69 -39.75 -15.64
CA HIS A 212 -32.66 -40.64 -15.10
C HIS A 212 -31.25 -40.26 -15.56
N ILE A 213 -30.25 -40.86 -14.89
CA ILE A 213 -28.86 -40.88 -15.34
C ILE A 213 -28.63 -42.18 -16.12
N HIS A 214 -27.94 -42.11 -17.24
CA HIS A 214 -27.66 -43.27 -18.10
C HIS A 214 -26.18 -43.52 -18.39
N ASP A 215 -25.31 -42.55 -18.06
CA ASP A 215 -23.86 -42.68 -18.15
C ASP A 215 -23.20 -42.25 -16.84
N TRP A 216 -22.09 -42.89 -16.49
CA TRP A 216 -21.34 -42.67 -15.26
C TRP A 216 -19.85 -42.89 -15.50
N HIS A 217 -19.04 -41.92 -15.07
CA HIS A 217 -17.58 -41.97 -15.15
C HIS A 217 -16.97 -41.40 -13.87
N LEU A 218 -16.15 -42.20 -13.18
CA LEU A 218 -15.35 -41.75 -12.03
C LEU A 218 -13.90 -41.60 -12.47
N ALA A 219 -13.37 -40.39 -12.25
CA ALA A 219 -11.97 -40.08 -12.44
C ALA A 219 -11.33 -39.74 -11.10
N GLN A 220 -10.11 -40.25 -10.88
CA GLN A 220 -9.28 -39.87 -9.75
C GLN A 220 -7.90 -39.42 -10.23
N GLU A 221 -7.41 -38.31 -9.70
CA GLU A 221 -6.13 -37.72 -10.07
C GLU A 221 -5.25 -37.48 -8.83
N VAL A 222 -3.94 -37.63 -8.98
CA VAL A 222 -2.97 -37.32 -7.91
C VAL A 222 -2.95 -35.81 -7.69
N GLN A 223 -3.26 -35.39 -6.47
CA GLN A 223 -3.22 -33.99 -6.04
C GLN A 223 -2.19 -33.80 -4.91
N PRO A 224 -1.63 -32.59 -4.75
CA PRO A 224 -0.76 -32.28 -3.62
C PRO A 224 -1.44 -32.55 -2.28
N GLY A 225 -0.67 -33.07 -1.32
CA GLY A 225 -1.19 -33.50 -0.01
C GLY A 225 -1.07 -32.45 1.09
N SER A 226 -0.29 -31.37 0.88
CA SER A 226 -0.26 -30.24 1.81
C SER A 226 0.18 -28.94 1.13
N LEU A 227 -0.18 -27.81 1.74
CA LEU A 227 0.28 -26.48 1.36
C LEU A 227 0.82 -25.76 2.58
N GLU A 228 2.04 -25.25 2.46
CA GLU A 228 2.74 -24.43 3.43
C GLU A 228 2.80 -22.98 2.92
N LEU A 229 2.43 -22.03 3.78
CA LEU A 229 2.51 -20.59 3.48
C LEU A 229 3.38 -19.90 4.52
N ASN A 230 4.02 -18.81 4.12
CA ASN A 230 4.71 -17.90 5.02
C ASN A 230 4.54 -16.43 4.59
N ASP A 231 4.75 -15.50 5.51
CA ASP A 231 4.72 -14.06 5.24
C ASP A 231 5.65 -13.31 6.22
N TYR A 232 5.70 -11.99 6.14
CA TYR A 232 6.47 -11.14 7.04
C TYR A 232 5.64 -10.01 7.65
N ASP A 233 5.58 -9.98 8.99
CA ASP A 233 4.98 -8.89 9.77
C ASP A 233 6.06 -8.02 10.40
N PHE A 234 6.20 -6.77 9.92
CA PHE A 234 7.19 -5.84 10.44
C PHE A 234 6.89 -5.36 11.87
N GLN A 235 5.64 -5.45 12.34
CA GLN A 235 5.27 -5.10 13.72
C GLN A 235 5.67 -6.22 14.69
N ARG A 236 5.76 -7.46 14.20
CA ARG A 236 6.22 -8.64 14.95
C ARG A 236 7.30 -9.39 14.16
N PRO A 237 8.49 -8.79 13.94
CA PRO A 237 9.48 -9.30 12.98
C PRO A 237 10.12 -10.65 13.37
N SER A 238 9.94 -11.09 14.61
CA SER A 238 10.40 -12.40 15.10
C SER A 238 9.28 -13.42 15.27
N ALA A 239 8.03 -13.06 14.96
CA ALA A 239 6.92 -13.99 15.03
C ALA A 239 7.07 -15.08 13.96
N ARG A 240 6.83 -16.33 14.37
CA ARG A 240 6.69 -17.45 13.45
C ARG A 240 5.23 -17.47 12.98
N ILE A 241 5.04 -17.10 11.73
CA ILE A 241 3.74 -17.06 11.08
C ILE A 241 3.67 -18.04 9.90
N ASP A 242 4.62 -18.97 9.82
CA ASP A 242 4.52 -20.12 8.92
C ASP A 242 3.33 -21.00 9.31
N VAL A 243 2.56 -21.41 8.32
CA VAL A 243 1.33 -22.19 8.49
C VAL A 243 1.30 -23.33 7.51
N ARG A 244 0.67 -24.44 7.90
CA ARG A 244 0.55 -25.63 7.07
C ARG A 244 -0.85 -26.21 7.15
N SER A 245 -1.43 -26.50 5.99
CA SER A 245 -2.64 -27.32 5.88
C SER A 245 -2.33 -28.63 5.15
N ALA A 246 -2.74 -29.77 5.71
CA ALA A 246 -2.44 -31.10 5.18
C ALA A 246 -3.72 -31.92 5.01
N MET A 247 -3.89 -32.48 3.81
CA MET A 247 -4.98 -33.36 3.42
C MET A 247 -4.44 -34.52 2.56
N PRO A 248 -3.55 -35.36 3.11
CA PRO A 248 -2.95 -36.45 2.33
C PRO A 248 -3.99 -37.51 1.98
N ARG A 249 -3.86 -38.11 0.79
CA ARG A 249 -4.73 -39.19 0.32
C ARG A 249 -4.03 -40.56 0.48
N PRO A 250 -4.79 -41.65 0.72
CA PRO A 250 -4.23 -42.97 1.08
C PRO A 250 -3.59 -43.75 -0.09
N HIS A 251 -3.19 -43.07 -1.17
CA HIS A 251 -2.48 -43.65 -2.31
C HIS A 251 -1.01 -43.19 -2.33
N THR A 252 -0.17 -43.86 -3.11
CA THR A 252 1.23 -43.45 -3.31
C THR A 252 1.30 -42.04 -3.92
N ALA A 253 2.27 -41.23 -3.48
CA ALA A 253 2.45 -39.83 -3.88
C ALA A 253 1.25 -38.89 -3.56
N GLY A 254 0.38 -39.28 -2.62
CA GLY A 254 -0.73 -38.45 -2.14
C GLY A 254 -0.37 -37.45 -1.04
N ASP A 255 0.91 -37.29 -0.70
CA ASP A 255 1.41 -36.50 0.42
C ASP A 255 2.43 -35.41 0.03
N TYR A 256 2.67 -35.21 -1.28
CA TYR A 256 3.64 -34.22 -1.76
C TYR A 256 3.26 -32.79 -1.35
N PRO A 257 4.20 -32.00 -0.78
CA PRO A 257 3.93 -30.66 -0.28
C PRO A 257 4.06 -29.59 -1.37
N LEU A 258 3.30 -28.51 -1.21
CA LEU A 258 3.50 -27.22 -1.88
C LEU A 258 3.97 -26.17 -0.87
N TYR A 259 4.74 -25.19 -1.35
CA TYR A 259 5.16 -24.02 -0.57
C TYR A 259 5.00 -22.75 -1.41
N ASP A 260 4.51 -21.67 -0.80
CA ASP A 260 4.35 -20.37 -1.45
C ASP A 260 4.65 -19.20 -0.49
N TYR A 261 5.20 -18.11 -1.04
CA TYR A 261 5.50 -16.85 -0.35
C TYR A 261 5.35 -15.67 -1.32
N PRO A 262 4.65 -14.59 -0.96
CA PRO A 262 4.00 -14.34 0.32
C PRO A 262 2.58 -14.96 0.41
N GLY A 263 2.18 -15.34 1.62
CA GLY A 263 0.86 -15.91 1.90
C GLY A 263 -0.30 -14.90 1.94
N THR A 264 -0.01 -13.59 1.91
CA THR A 264 -0.97 -12.49 1.98
C THR A 264 -1.76 -12.41 3.30
N TYR A 265 -1.08 -12.59 4.44
CA TYR A 265 -1.69 -12.47 5.77
C TYR A 265 -0.74 -11.87 6.81
N VAL A 266 -1.31 -11.41 7.93
CA VAL A 266 -0.56 -10.87 9.08
C VAL A 266 -0.78 -11.75 10.32
N GLN A 267 -1.99 -12.26 10.53
CA GLN A 267 -2.30 -13.19 11.61
C GLN A 267 -2.25 -14.64 11.11
N SER A 268 -1.69 -15.55 11.93
CA SER A 268 -1.53 -16.96 11.54
C SER A 268 -2.87 -17.66 11.28
N GLU A 269 -3.93 -17.30 12.01
CA GLU A 269 -5.28 -17.87 11.82
C GLU A 269 -5.82 -17.64 10.39
N ASP A 270 -5.59 -16.45 9.83
CA ASP A 270 -5.92 -16.16 8.43
C ASP A 270 -5.05 -16.98 7.46
N GLY A 271 -3.77 -17.14 7.78
CA GLY A 271 -2.85 -17.94 6.99
C GLY A 271 -3.25 -19.41 6.93
N GLU A 272 -3.62 -20.00 8.08
CA GLU A 272 -4.16 -21.36 8.16
C GLU A 272 -5.42 -21.50 7.31
N HIS A 273 -6.28 -20.48 7.35
CA HIS A 273 -7.48 -20.43 6.53
C HIS A 273 -7.15 -20.42 5.02
N TYR A 274 -6.20 -19.59 4.57
CA TYR A 274 -5.80 -19.55 3.16
C TYR A 274 -5.09 -20.81 2.70
N ALA A 275 -4.22 -21.39 3.53
CA ALA A 275 -3.59 -22.67 3.24
C ALA A 275 -4.65 -23.78 3.08
N ARG A 276 -5.63 -23.83 4.00
CA ARG A 276 -6.76 -24.78 3.96
C ARG A 276 -7.62 -24.60 2.71
N THR A 277 -8.02 -23.37 2.40
CA THR A 277 -8.86 -23.08 1.23
C THR A 277 -8.20 -23.49 -0.09
N ARG A 278 -6.91 -23.17 -0.24
CA ARG A 278 -6.17 -23.51 -1.46
C ARG A 278 -5.94 -25.02 -1.61
N ILE A 279 -5.64 -25.73 -0.52
CA ILE A 279 -5.49 -27.20 -0.59
C ILE A 279 -6.85 -27.89 -0.82
N GLU A 280 -7.94 -27.42 -0.21
CA GLU A 280 -9.31 -27.91 -0.46
C GLU A 280 -9.71 -27.71 -1.94
N ALA A 281 -9.32 -26.59 -2.56
CA ALA A 281 -9.58 -26.33 -3.98
C ALA A 281 -8.87 -27.34 -4.89
N LEU A 282 -7.60 -27.66 -4.62
CA LEU A 282 -6.86 -28.69 -5.35
C LEU A 282 -7.44 -30.09 -5.09
N GLN A 283 -7.81 -30.39 -3.85
CA GLN A 283 -8.41 -31.66 -3.48
C GLN A 283 -9.78 -31.90 -4.14
N THR A 284 -10.47 -30.84 -4.58
CA THR A 284 -11.71 -30.94 -5.39
C THR A 284 -11.47 -31.61 -6.75
N LEU A 285 -10.24 -31.59 -7.26
CA LEU A 285 -9.85 -32.28 -8.49
C LEU A 285 -9.45 -33.75 -8.25
N HIS A 286 -9.26 -34.17 -6.99
CA HIS A 286 -8.78 -35.51 -6.67
C HIS A 286 -9.78 -36.60 -7.09
N GLU A 287 -11.07 -36.38 -6.85
CA GLU A 287 -12.14 -37.32 -7.18
C GLU A 287 -13.29 -36.54 -7.83
N GLN A 288 -13.55 -36.84 -9.10
CA GLN A 288 -14.66 -36.25 -9.85
C GLN A 288 -15.50 -37.35 -10.49
N VAL A 289 -16.82 -37.15 -10.45
CA VAL A 289 -17.79 -38.04 -11.07
C VAL A 289 -18.50 -37.27 -12.19
N GLU A 290 -18.34 -37.74 -13.41
CA GLU A 290 -19.10 -37.26 -14.56
C GLU A 290 -20.33 -38.15 -14.78
N LEU A 291 -21.48 -37.53 -14.97
CA LEU A 291 -22.76 -38.20 -15.17
C LEU A 291 -23.42 -37.64 -16.43
N ALA A 292 -24.01 -38.50 -17.26
CA ALA A 292 -24.87 -38.05 -18.35
C ALA A 292 -26.27 -38.61 -18.19
N GLY A 293 -27.27 -37.79 -18.47
CA GLY A 293 -28.67 -38.11 -18.20
C GLY A 293 -29.64 -37.20 -18.94
N ASN A 294 -30.93 -37.46 -18.74
CA ASN A 294 -32.01 -36.59 -19.19
C ASN A 294 -32.73 -35.89 -18.02
N ALA A 295 -32.09 -35.83 -16.83
CA ALA A 295 -32.66 -35.23 -15.63
C ALA A 295 -32.71 -33.69 -15.70
N ARG A 296 -33.88 -33.16 -16.06
CA ARG A 296 -34.05 -31.74 -16.47
C ARG A 296 -33.89 -30.73 -15.32
N GLY A 297 -34.21 -31.14 -14.10
CA GLY A 297 -34.15 -30.26 -12.92
C GLY A 297 -32.75 -30.05 -12.33
N LEU A 298 -31.75 -30.85 -12.73
CA LEU A 298 -30.42 -30.81 -12.13
C LEU A 298 -29.57 -29.63 -12.65
N GLY A 299 -29.00 -28.87 -11.72
CA GLY A 299 -28.33 -27.56 -11.90
C GLY A 299 -27.01 -27.50 -11.17
N SER A 300 -26.10 -26.62 -11.59
CA SER A 300 -24.89 -26.36 -10.80
C SER A 300 -25.29 -25.78 -9.44
N GLY A 301 -24.68 -26.28 -8.36
CA GLY A 301 -25.06 -25.95 -6.97
C GLY A 301 -26.23 -26.77 -6.39
N HIS A 302 -26.84 -27.68 -7.15
CA HIS A 302 -27.83 -28.59 -6.59
C HIS A 302 -27.19 -29.82 -5.93
N LEU A 303 -27.84 -30.28 -4.86
CA LEU A 303 -27.57 -31.57 -4.21
C LEU A 303 -28.54 -32.63 -4.73
N PHE A 304 -28.05 -33.84 -5.01
CA PHE A 304 -28.93 -34.97 -5.31
C PHE A 304 -28.26 -36.31 -4.94
N SER A 305 -29.08 -37.32 -4.69
CA SER A 305 -28.63 -38.69 -4.43
C SER A 305 -28.80 -39.58 -5.66
N LEU A 306 -27.71 -40.24 -6.09
CA LEU A 306 -27.77 -41.26 -7.13
C LEU A 306 -28.29 -42.57 -6.54
N THR A 307 -29.20 -43.25 -7.25
CA THR A 307 -29.76 -44.53 -6.80
C THR A 307 -29.78 -45.56 -7.93
N GLY A 308 -29.73 -46.85 -7.58
CA GLY A 308 -29.85 -47.94 -8.57
C GLY A 308 -28.61 -48.19 -9.42
N PHE A 309 -27.47 -47.56 -9.11
CA PHE A 309 -26.19 -47.87 -9.74
C PHE A 309 -25.58 -49.16 -9.17
N SER A 310 -24.90 -49.94 -10.01
CA SER A 310 -24.39 -51.27 -9.62
C SER A 310 -23.33 -51.21 -8.52
N ARG A 311 -22.46 -50.19 -8.56
CA ARG A 311 -21.42 -49.94 -7.56
C ARG A 311 -22.00 -49.21 -6.35
N GLN A 312 -22.18 -49.93 -5.24
CA GLN A 312 -22.97 -49.48 -4.08
C GLN A 312 -22.42 -48.21 -3.41
N ASP A 313 -21.11 -48.05 -3.29
CA ASP A 313 -20.48 -46.86 -2.70
C ASP A 313 -20.73 -45.56 -3.48
N GLN A 314 -21.13 -45.67 -4.75
CA GLN A 314 -21.43 -44.52 -5.60
C GLN A 314 -22.91 -44.13 -5.57
N ASN A 315 -23.78 -44.89 -4.89
CA ASN A 315 -25.16 -44.48 -4.60
C ASN A 315 -25.18 -43.56 -3.36
N ARG A 316 -24.63 -42.37 -3.52
CA ARG A 316 -24.46 -41.36 -2.45
C ARG A 316 -24.98 -40.00 -2.91
N GLU A 317 -24.93 -39.03 -2.00
CA GLU A 317 -25.24 -37.65 -2.31
C GLU A 317 -24.06 -36.96 -3.02
N TYR A 318 -24.38 -36.20 -4.06
CA TYR A 318 -23.43 -35.45 -4.86
C TYR A 318 -23.77 -33.97 -4.85
N LEU A 319 -22.72 -33.15 -4.85
CA LEU A 319 -22.80 -31.73 -5.21
C LEU A 319 -22.43 -31.58 -6.68
N ILE A 320 -23.32 -30.96 -7.45
CA ILE A 320 -23.07 -30.68 -8.87
C ILE A 320 -22.19 -29.44 -8.98
N VAL A 321 -20.93 -29.63 -9.38
CA VAL A 321 -19.95 -28.54 -9.54
C VAL A 321 -19.99 -27.92 -10.93
N GLY A 322 -20.44 -28.66 -11.94
CA GLY A 322 -20.54 -28.19 -13.32
C GLY A 322 -21.66 -28.88 -14.08
N THR A 323 -22.27 -28.19 -15.02
CA THR A 323 -23.30 -28.76 -15.89
C THR A 323 -23.15 -28.26 -17.32
N ARG A 324 -23.51 -29.13 -18.26
CA ARG A 324 -23.68 -28.80 -19.67
C ARG A 324 -25.03 -29.32 -20.13
N TYR A 325 -25.78 -28.47 -20.81
CA TYR A 325 -27.11 -28.73 -21.32
C TYR A 325 -27.11 -28.74 -22.83
N TYR A 326 -27.85 -29.69 -23.39
CA TYR A 326 -28.24 -29.72 -24.77
C TYR A 326 -29.75 -29.89 -24.85
N ILE A 327 -30.44 -28.89 -25.39
CA ILE A 327 -31.90 -28.90 -25.57
C ILE A 327 -32.16 -28.77 -27.05
N SER A 328 -32.95 -29.67 -27.63
CA SER A 328 -33.33 -29.61 -29.05
C SER A 328 -34.84 -29.70 -29.18
N GLN A 329 -35.41 -28.82 -29.98
CA GLN A 329 -36.83 -28.77 -30.31
C GLN A 329 -37.02 -29.08 -31.79
N GLU A 330 -38.15 -29.68 -32.13
CA GLU A 330 -38.50 -29.93 -33.52
C GLU A 330 -38.59 -28.60 -34.31
N SER A 331 -38.05 -28.62 -35.53
CA SER A 331 -38.01 -27.47 -36.43
C SER A 331 -39.39 -27.11 -37.02
N GLY A 332 -40.41 -27.95 -36.84
CA GLY A 332 -41.77 -27.72 -37.34
C GLY A 332 -41.91 -27.83 -38.87
N GLU A 333 -40.86 -28.29 -39.56
CA GLU A 333 -40.87 -28.56 -41.00
C GLU A 333 -41.19 -30.04 -41.27
N THR A 334 -42.11 -30.31 -42.19
CA THR A 334 -42.39 -31.67 -42.66
C THR A 334 -41.17 -32.21 -43.43
N GLY A 335 -40.52 -33.25 -42.89
CA GLY A 335 -39.38 -33.92 -43.52
C GLY A 335 -38.05 -33.77 -42.79
N GLY A 336 -37.97 -32.93 -41.75
CA GLY A 336 -36.85 -32.93 -40.80
C GLY A 336 -36.93 -34.15 -39.89
N GLY A 337 -35.86 -34.92 -39.77
CA GLY A 337 -35.79 -36.05 -38.82
C GLY A 337 -36.05 -35.55 -37.39
N ALA A 338 -36.84 -36.30 -36.62
CA ALA A 338 -37.04 -36.00 -35.21
C ALA A 338 -35.69 -36.07 -34.48
N PRO A 339 -35.38 -35.11 -33.58
CA PRO A 339 -34.16 -35.18 -32.79
C PRO A 339 -34.13 -36.46 -31.97
N SER A 340 -32.95 -37.08 -31.84
CA SER A 340 -32.76 -38.34 -31.10
C SER A 340 -33.05 -38.21 -29.60
N ALA A 341 -32.86 -37.01 -29.03
CA ALA A 341 -33.22 -36.64 -27.67
C ALA A 341 -33.58 -35.15 -27.59
N GLN A 342 -34.65 -34.79 -26.88
CA GLN A 342 -35.09 -33.40 -26.70
C GLN A 342 -34.35 -32.65 -25.58
N PHE A 343 -33.78 -33.39 -24.63
CA PHE A 343 -32.96 -32.85 -23.54
C PHE A 343 -31.87 -33.86 -23.16
N GLU A 344 -30.64 -33.39 -23.03
CA GLU A 344 -29.52 -34.13 -22.47
C GLU A 344 -28.70 -33.20 -21.57
N SER A 345 -28.20 -33.74 -20.47
CA SER A 345 -27.32 -33.03 -19.55
C SER A 345 -26.10 -33.87 -19.21
N SER A 346 -24.93 -33.25 -19.21
CA SER A 346 -23.70 -33.78 -18.63
C SER A 346 -23.38 -32.99 -17.36
N LEU A 347 -23.11 -33.70 -16.27
CA LEU A 347 -22.90 -33.15 -14.93
C LEU A 347 -21.52 -33.55 -14.45
N THR A 348 -20.77 -32.60 -13.90
CA THR A 348 -19.57 -32.86 -13.12
C THR A 348 -19.91 -32.72 -11.65
N CYS A 349 -19.61 -33.74 -10.87
CA CYS A 349 -20.04 -33.87 -9.49
C CYS A 349 -18.86 -34.22 -8.57
N ILE A 350 -18.97 -33.80 -7.32
CA ILE A 350 -18.11 -34.25 -6.22
C ILE A 350 -18.98 -34.87 -5.13
N ASP A 351 -18.36 -35.63 -4.21
CA ASP A 351 -19.05 -36.07 -2.99
C ASP A 351 -19.55 -34.83 -2.22
N ALA A 352 -20.82 -34.84 -1.83
CA ALA A 352 -21.42 -33.74 -1.10
C ALA A 352 -20.77 -33.48 0.28
N GLN A 353 -20.11 -34.47 0.86
CA GLN A 353 -19.32 -34.32 2.09
C GLN A 353 -17.99 -33.59 1.87
N GLN A 354 -17.50 -33.54 0.63
CA GLN A 354 -16.29 -32.84 0.29
C GLN A 354 -16.55 -31.33 0.20
N SER A 355 -15.73 -30.54 0.90
CA SER A 355 -15.81 -29.08 0.81
C SER A 355 -15.31 -28.60 -0.55
N TYR A 356 -16.18 -27.92 -1.29
CA TYR A 356 -15.80 -27.25 -2.53
C TYR A 356 -15.12 -25.90 -2.24
N ARG A 357 -14.02 -25.64 -2.94
CA ARG A 357 -13.38 -24.32 -3.02
C ARG A 357 -13.04 -24.02 -4.48
N PRO A 358 -13.20 -22.76 -4.93
CA PRO A 358 -12.82 -22.39 -6.28
C PRO A 358 -11.29 -22.38 -6.44
N LEU A 359 -10.82 -22.77 -7.62
CA LEU A 359 -9.41 -22.63 -8.00
C LEU A 359 -9.07 -21.15 -8.28
N PRO A 360 -7.87 -20.67 -7.89
CA PRO A 360 -7.41 -19.30 -8.12
C PRO A 360 -6.99 -19.10 -9.58
N ASN A 361 -7.97 -19.05 -10.49
CA ASN A 361 -7.73 -18.87 -11.92
C ASN A 361 -7.66 -17.39 -12.32
N THR A 362 -8.25 -16.51 -11.51
CA THR A 362 -8.28 -15.09 -11.83
C THR A 362 -6.92 -14.47 -11.53
N HIS A 363 -6.33 -13.84 -12.54
CA HIS A 363 -5.00 -13.23 -12.40
C HIS A 363 -5.02 -12.11 -11.36
N ARG A 364 -4.05 -12.13 -10.44
CA ARG A 364 -3.83 -11.01 -9.52
C ARG A 364 -3.21 -9.82 -10.28
N PRO A 365 -3.66 -8.59 -10.02
CA PRO A 365 -3.06 -7.40 -10.61
C PRO A 365 -1.64 -7.21 -10.07
N ILE A 366 -0.71 -6.84 -10.96
CA ILE A 366 0.69 -6.57 -10.60
C ILE A 366 1.04 -5.15 -11.02
N VAL A 367 1.53 -4.35 -10.07
CA VAL A 367 2.13 -3.05 -10.35
C VAL A 367 3.53 -3.26 -10.89
N LYS A 368 3.71 -3.04 -12.20
CA LYS A 368 4.95 -3.34 -12.93
C LYS A 368 6.16 -2.47 -12.52
N GLY A 369 5.96 -1.39 -11.78
CA GLY A 369 7.02 -0.46 -11.42
C GLY A 369 6.54 0.57 -10.40
N PRO A 370 7.47 1.36 -9.84
CA PRO A 370 7.13 2.38 -8.86
C PRO A 370 6.26 3.48 -9.47
N GLN A 371 5.49 4.14 -8.62
CA GLN A 371 4.63 5.27 -8.96
C GLN A 371 4.93 6.43 -8.02
N THR A 372 4.66 7.66 -8.44
CA THR A 372 4.67 8.79 -7.51
C THR A 372 3.30 8.97 -6.85
N ALA A 373 3.30 9.49 -5.63
CA ALA A 373 2.12 9.80 -4.85
C ALA A 373 2.37 11.04 -3.99
N LEU A 374 1.28 11.72 -3.61
CA LEU A 374 1.35 12.92 -2.76
C LEU A 374 1.15 12.53 -1.30
N VAL A 375 2.00 12.98 -0.39
CA VAL A 375 1.81 12.74 1.05
C VAL A 375 0.63 13.56 1.57
N VAL A 376 -0.26 12.92 2.34
CA VAL A 376 -1.51 13.53 2.83
C VAL A 376 -1.71 13.30 4.32
N GLY A 377 -2.57 14.10 4.93
CA GLY A 377 -2.92 14.01 6.35
C GLY A 377 -4.01 15.02 6.72
N PRO A 378 -4.30 15.16 8.03
CA PRO A 378 -5.38 16.03 8.50
C PRO A 378 -5.13 17.50 8.15
N LYS A 379 -6.22 18.24 7.93
CA LYS A 379 -6.16 19.68 7.64
C LYS A 379 -5.50 20.44 8.79
N GLY A 380 -4.51 21.29 8.48
CA GLY A 380 -3.77 22.09 9.48
C GLY A 380 -2.55 21.40 10.08
N GLU A 381 -2.27 20.16 9.67
CA GLU A 381 -1.02 19.47 9.94
C GLU A 381 -0.01 19.69 8.81
N GLU A 382 1.29 19.74 9.14
CA GLU A 382 2.39 19.69 8.16
C GLU A 382 3.03 18.29 8.09
N ILE A 383 2.90 17.51 9.17
CA ILE A 383 3.50 16.19 9.33
C ILE A 383 2.44 15.28 9.95
N TRP A 384 2.17 14.15 9.31
CA TRP A 384 1.27 13.12 9.82
C TRP A 384 1.95 11.77 9.76
N THR A 385 2.34 11.24 10.93
CA THR A 385 3.13 10.02 11.06
C THR A 385 2.72 9.22 12.29
N ASP A 386 2.96 7.91 12.25
CA ASP A 386 2.78 7.01 13.38
C ASP A 386 4.11 6.64 14.09
N GLN A 387 4.06 5.75 15.07
CA GLN A 387 5.21 5.29 15.86
C GLN A 387 6.33 4.60 15.04
N PHE A 388 6.05 4.20 13.80
CA PHE A 388 7.00 3.54 12.90
C PHE A 388 7.56 4.49 11.83
N GLY A 389 7.19 5.77 11.86
CA GLY A 389 7.59 6.73 10.82
C GLY A 389 6.85 6.55 9.50
N ARG A 390 5.67 5.90 9.51
CA ARG A 390 4.84 5.70 8.32
C ARG A 390 4.06 6.97 8.01
N VAL A 391 3.77 7.19 6.74
CA VAL A 391 2.90 8.30 6.28
C VAL A 391 1.75 7.76 5.44
N LYS A 392 0.77 8.62 5.15
CA LYS A 392 -0.32 8.30 4.21
C LYS A 392 -0.14 9.08 2.92
N VAL A 393 -0.64 8.54 1.81
CA VAL A 393 -0.49 9.15 0.48
C VAL A 393 -1.81 9.15 -0.28
N HIS A 394 -1.92 10.07 -1.22
CA HIS A 394 -2.91 10.07 -2.28
C HIS A 394 -2.23 9.63 -3.58
N PHE A 395 -2.73 8.56 -4.19
CA PHE A 395 -2.29 8.12 -5.51
C PHE A 395 -3.05 8.87 -6.59
N TYR A 396 -2.37 9.32 -7.65
CA TYR A 396 -2.99 10.12 -8.72
C TYR A 396 -4.07 9.40 -9.54
N TRP A 397 -4.18 8.08 -9.43
CA TRP A 397 -5.24 7.30 -10.05
C TRP A 397 -6.44 7.09 -9.13
N ASP A 398 -6.34 7.44 -7.85
CA ASP A 398 -7.48 7.38 -6.93
C ASP A 398 -8.41 8.57 -7.20
N ARG A 399 -9.67 8.25 -7.50
CA ARG A 399 -10.72 9.22 -7.85
C ARG A 399 -11.78 9.35 -6.76
N HIS A 400 -11.67 8.54 -5.70
CA HIS A 400 -12.72 8.36 -4.72
C HIS A 400 -12.39 8.91 -3.33
N ASP A 401 -11.15 9.35 -3.11
CA ASP A 401 -10.73 9.96 -1.87
C ASP A 401 -10.88 11.49 -1.86
N GLN A 402 -10.47 12.09 -0.74
CA GLN A 402 -10.49 13.54 -0.54
C GLN A 402 -9.07 14.10 -0.33
N SER A 403 -8.04 13.30 -0.63
CA SER A 403 -6.62 13.61 -0.39
C SER A 403 -6.35 14.05 1.07
N ASN A 404 -6.91 13.32 2.03
CA ASN A 404 -6.81 13.56 3.47
C ASN A 404 -6.27 12.33 4.24
N GLU A 405 -6.40 12.30 5.57
CA GLU A 405 -5.94 11.21 6.44
C GLU A 405 -6.61 9.84 6.19
N ASN A 406 -7.65 9.77 5.35
CA ASN A 406 -8.35 8.53 5.00
C ASN A 406 -8.04 8.05 3.57
N SER A 407 -7.08 8.66 2.87
CA SER A 407 -6.78 8.34 1.46
C SER A 407 -6.10 6.97 1.27
N SER A 408 -5.25 6.58 2.22
CA SER A 408 -4.54 5.30 2.17
C SER A 408 -4.33 4.69 3.56
N CYS A 409 -3.84 3.45 3.56
CA CYS A 409 -3.22 2.85 4.74
C CYS A 409 -1.92 3.57 5.11
N TRP A 410 -1.33 3.18 6.24
CA TRP A 410 -0.02 3.66 6.68
C TRP A 410 1.11 2.97 5.91
N ILE A 411 1.91 3.77 5.20
CA ILE A 411 2.96 3.30 4.29
C ILE A 411 4.34 3.54 4.90
N ARG A 412 5.16 2.48 4.97
CA ARG A 412 6.55 2.58 5.47
C ARG A 412 7.41 3.42 4.53
N VAL A 413 8.31 4.19 5.11
CA VAL A 413 9.23 5.09 4.39
C VAL A 413 10.66 4.57 4.52
N SER A 414 11.28 4.27 3.38
CA SER A 414 12.70 3.95 3.30
C SER A 414 13.54 5.12 3.83
N GLN A 415 14.51 4.80 4.69
CA GLN A 415 15.46 5.75 5.25
C GLN A 415 16.86 5.47 4.67
N SER A 416 17.71 6.50 4.62
CA SER A 416 19.09 6.32 4.14
C SER A 416 19.91 5.37 5.02
N TRP A 417 19.57 5.26 6.31
CA TRP A 417 20.21 4.35 7.26
C TRP A 417 19.23 4.00 8.39
N ALA A 418 18.94 2.72 8.61
CA ALA A 418 17.99 2.28 9.64
C ALA A 418 18.56 1.14 10.51
N GLY A 419 18.75 1.42 11.79
CA GLY A 419 19.22 0.47 12.79
C GLY A 419 18.30 0.40 14.02
N LYS A 420 18.65 -0.43 15.01
CA LYS A 420 17.87 -0.61 16.23
C LYS A 420 17.96 0.64 17.14
N ASN A 421 17.03 1.57 17.00
CA ASN A 421 16.99 2.87 17.68
C ASN A 421 18.15 3.82 17.33
N TRP A 422 18.71 3.69 16.13
CA TRP A 422 19.74 4.58 15.61
C TRP A 422 19.67 4.60 14.07
N GLY A 423 20.17 5.64 13.42
CA GLY A 423 20.13 5.80 11.97
C GLY A 423 19.70 7.21 11.55
N SER A 424 19.27 7.35 10.30
CA SER A 424 18.67 8.57 9.77
C SER A 424 17.15 8.49 9.80
N MET A 425 16.51 9.63 10.05
CA MET A 425 15.06 9.74 10.05
C MET A 425 14.67 11.07 9.42
N GLN A 426 14.12 10.99 8.22
CA GLN A 426 13.50 12.14 7.56
C GLN A 426 12.06 11.71 7.27
N ILE A 427 11.07 12.39 7.83
CA ILE A 427 9.66 12.05 7.58
C ILE A 427 9.15 12.91 6.41
N PRO A 428 8.56 12.31 5.35
CA PRO A 428 7.90 13.06 4.30
C PRO A 428 6.77 13.93 4.88
N ARG A 429 6.68 15.19 4.44
CA ARG A 429 5.67 16.14 4.91
C ARG A 429 4.45 16.13 4.00
N ILE A 430 3.30 16.53 4.53
CA ILE A 430 2.07 16.68 3.77
C ILE A 430 2.32 17.64 2.59
N GLY A 431 1.85 17.26 1.40
CA GLY A 431 2.09 17.97 0.15
C GLY A 431 3.38 17.61 -0.57
N GLN A 432 4.24 16.75 0.01
CA GLN A 432 5.46 16.32 -0.68
C GLN A 432 5.22 15.13 -1.61
N GLU A 433 5.95 15.10 -2.72
CA GLU A 433 5.90 13.99 -3.67
C GLU A 433 6.89 12.87 -3.29
N VAL A 434 6.38 11.65 -3.21
CA VAL A 434 7.14 10.44 -2.86
C VAL A 434 7.05 9.39 -3.95
N ILE A 435 8.09 8.56 -4.05
CA ILE A 435 8.10 7.37 -4.92
C ILE A 435 7.63 6.19 -4.08
N VAL A 436 6.57 5.52 -4.54
CA VAL A 436 5.97 4.34 -3.93
C VAL A 436 6.25 3.12 -4.79
N SER A 437 6.93 2.14 -4.20
CA SER A 437 7.07 0.78 -4.74
C SER A 437 6.04 -0.15 -4.10
N PHE A 438 5.87 -1.34 -4.66
CA PHE A 438 4.91 -2.33 -4.19
C PHE A 438 5.63 -3.66 -3.96
N LEU A 439 5.53 -4.24 -2.76
CA LEU A 439 6.21 -5.50 -2.42
C LEU A 439 5.62 -6.63 -3.28
N GLU A 440 6.47 -7.41 -3.96
CA GLU A 440 6.06 -8.40 -4.97
C GLU A 440 5.18 -7.83 -6.11
N GLY A 441 5.18 -6.51 -6.29
CA GLY A 441 4.27 -5.81 -7.21
C GLY A 441 2.81 -5.82 -6.75
N ASP A 442 2.50 -6.24 -5.53
CA ASP A 442 1.15 -6.31 -4.97
C ASP A 442 0.61 -4.89 -4.66
N PRO A 443 -0.47 -4.44 -5.34
CA PRO A 443 -1.11 -3.13 -5.07
C PRO A 443 -1.49 -2.91 -3.60
N ASP A 444 -1.74 -3.98 -2.84
CA ASP A 444 -2.14 -3.92 -1.43
C ASP A 444 -0.95 -3.68 -0.48
N ARG A 445 0.29 -3.72 -1.01
CA ARG A 445 1.53 -3.65 -0.21
C ARG A 445 2.46 -2.51 -0.63
N PRO A 446 2.03 -1.24 -0.52
CA PRO A 446 2.86 -0.11 -0.86
C PRO A 446 4.02 0.10 0.14
N ILE A 447 5.14 0.63 -0.35
CA ILE A 447 6.29 1.07 0.44
C ILE A 447 6.95 2.27 -0.24
N ILE A 448 7.20 3.35 0.49
CA ILE A 448 7.85 4.55 -0.04
C ILE A 448 9.36 4.29 -0.10
N THR A 449 9.94 4.44 -1.29
CA THR A 449 11.35 4.14 -1.58
C THR A 449 12.18 5.36 -1.93
N GLY A 450 11.54 6.50 -2.22
CA GLY A 450 12.25 7.72 -2.61
C GLY A 450 11.38 8.96 -2.56
N ARG A 451 11.97 10.08 -2.98
CA ARG A 451 11.37 11.42 -3.02
C ARG A 451 11.87 12.15 -4.24
N VAL A 452 11.06 13.05 -4.77
CA VAL A 452 11.41 13.87 -5.92
C VAL A 452 10.99 15.31 -5.69
N TYR A 453 11.72 16.24 -6.28
CA TYR A 453 11.31 17.64 -6.40
C TYR A 453 10.44 17.79 -7.66
N ASN A 454 9.56 18.78 -7.64
CA ASN A 454 8.71 19.15 -8.77
C ASN A 454 8.58 20.68 -8.87
N ALA A 455 7.68 21.18 -9.72
CA ALA A 455 7.55 22.61 -9.98
C ALA A 455 7.02 23.41 -8.77
N GLU A 456 6.27 22.78 -7.86
CA GLU A 456 5.74 23.41 -6.65
C GLU A 456 6.69 23.17 -5.46
N GLN A 457 7.19 21.95 -5.33
CA GLN A 457 8.22 21.58 -4.37
C GLN A 457 9.59 21.65 -5.03
N THR A 458 10.10 22.87 -5.17
CA THR A 458 11.37 23.13 -5.86
C THR A 458 12.59 22.67 -5.06
N VAL A 459 13.72 22.55 -5.76
CA VAL A 459 15.04 22.28 -5.17
C VAL A 459 15.46 23.38 -4.17
N PRO A 460 16.31 23.08 -3.17
CA PRO A 460 16.71 24.02 -2.12
C PRO A 460 17.75 25.07 -2.55
N TYR A 461 18.34 24.91 -3.74
CA TYR A 461 19.37 25.77 -4.34
C TYR A 461 18.96 26.09 -5.77
N ASP A 462 19.17 27.32 -6.22
CA ASP A 462 18.76 27.74 -7.56
C ASP A 462 19.61 27.01 -8.62
N LEU A 463 18.96 26.13 -9.38
CA LEU A 463 19.58 25.36 -10.46
C LEU A 463 19.19 25.95 -11.82
N PRO A 464 20.10 25.92 -12.83
CA PRO A 464 21.39 25.23 -12.84
C PRO A 464 22.58 26.02 -12.27
N GLU A 465 22.38 27.27 -11.84
CA GLU A 465 23.48 28.18 -11.45
C GLU A 465 24.34 27.64 -10.29
N ASN A 466 23.71 26.98 -9.31
CA ASN A 466 24.38 26.43 -8.13
C ASN A 466 24.57 24.90 -8.22
N ALA A 467 24.88 24.37 -9.39
CA ALA A 467 25.02 22.91 -9.61
C ALA A 467 26.14 22.23 -8.78
N THR A 468 27.07 23.01 -8.22
CA THR A 468 28.15 22.54 -7.32
C THR A 468 27.75 22.56 -5.84
N GLN A 469 26.54 23.01 -5.50
CA GLN A 469 26.03 22.99 -4.13
C GLN A 469 25.32 21.67 -3.82
N SER A 470 25.65 21.10 -2.67
CA SER A 470 25.00 19.91 -2.12
C SER A 470 24.77 20.07 -0.62
N GLY A 471 23.80 19.35 -0.05
CA GLY A 471 23.58 19.40 1.39
C GLY A 471 22.17 19.04 1.83
N MET A 472 21.88 19.34 3.09
CA MET A 472 20.58 19.12 3.71
C MET A 472 20.07 20.43 4.29
N LYS A 473 18.94 20.90 3.77
CA LYS A 473 18.21 22.08 4.26
C LYS A 473 16.86 21.64 4.82
N SER A 474 16.64 21.95 6.09
CA SER A 474 15.37 21.66 6.78
C SER A 474 14.42 22.85 6.74
N ARG A 475 13.25 22.74 7.36
CA ARG A 475 12.29 23.84 7.53
C ARG A 475 11.66 23.71 8.90
N SER A 476 11.62 24.80 9.66
CA SER A 476 10.90 24.81 10.95
C SER A 476 9.45 24.39 10.76
N SER A 477 8.92 23.59 11.69
CA SER A 477 7.56 23.08 11.66
C SER A 477 6.94 23.23 13.06
N LYS A 478 5.69 23.68 13.21
CA LYS A 478 4.78 24.17 12.15
C LYS A 478 4.98 25.66 11.87
N GLY A 479 4.59 26.12 10.68
CA GLY A 479 4.51 27.54 10.31
C GLY A 479 5.85 28.18 9.94
N GLY A 480 6.85 27.40 9.58
CA GLY A 480 8.15 27.93 9.18
C GLY A 480 8.10 28.69 7.86
N THR A 481 8.72 29.86 7.81
CA THR A 481 8.90 30.64 6.58
C THR A 481 10.17 30.21 5.83
N PRO A 482 10.42 30.69 4.60
CA PRO A 482 11.68 30.46 3.89
C PRO A 482 12.94 30.84 4.67
N ALA A 483 12.83 31.74 5.65
CA ALA A 483 13.95 32.15 6.51
C ALA A 483 14.22 31.19 7.68
N ASN A 484 13.27 30.32 8.07
CA ASN A 484 13.41 29.49 9.26
C ASN A 484 13.90 28.08 8.91
N PHE A 485 15.18 27.78 9.12
CA PHE A 485 15.76 26.48 8.73
C PHE A 485 17.08 26.16 9.44
N ASN A 486 17.36 24.87 9.65
CA ASN A 486 18.73 24.39 9.84
C ASN A 486 19.30 23.91 8.49
N GLU A 487 20.59 24.11 8.27
CA GLU A 487 21.26 23.71 7.03
C GLU A 487 22.70 23.25 7.27
N ILE A 488 23.09 22.20 6.57
CA ILE A 488 24.48 21.83 6.31
C ILE A 488 24.65 21.80 4.80
N ARG A 489 25.46 22.71 4.26
CA ARG A 489 25.69 22.86 2.81
C ARG A 489 27.18 22.82 2.49
N MET A 490 27.53 22.05 1.47
CA MET A 490 28.84 21.99 0.86
C MET A 490 28.78 22.69 -0.50
N GLU A 491 29.72 23.60 -0.75
CA GLU A 491 29.97 24.24 -2.03
C GLU A 491 31.29 23.70 -2.58
N ASP A 492 31.24 23.03 -3.73
CA ASP A 492 32.39 22.41 -4.37
C ASP A 492 32.94 23.23 -5.55
N LYS A 493 32.51 24.50 -5.68
CA LYS A 493 33.05 25.41 -6.69
C LYS A 493 34.52 25.70 -6.41
N LYS A 494 35.39 25.28 -7.33
CA LYS A 494 36.85 25.44 -7.23
C LYS A 494 37.28 26.89 -6.96
N GLY A 495 38.05 27.09 -5.89
CA GLY A 495 38.54 28.40 -5.45
C GLY A 495 37.52 29.24 -4.66
N ALA A 496 36.34 28.67 -4.41
CA ALA A 496 35.26 29.27 -3.63
C ALA A 496 34.57 28.21 -2.75
N GLU A 497 35.28 27.14 -2.39
CA GLU A 497 34.76 26.02 -1.62
C GLU A 497 34.29 26.49 -0.23
N GLN A 498 33.16 25.96 0.24
CA GLN A 498 32.60 26.36 1.53
C GLN A 498 31.83 25.22 2.19
N LEU A 499 32.08 25.02 3.49
CA LEU A 499 31.15 24.34 4.38
C LEU A 499 30.35 25.39 5.15
N TYR A 500 29.04 25.41 4.95
CA TYR A 500 28.12 26.29 5.66
C TYR A 500 27.26 25.47 6.63
N ILE A 501 27.28 25.88 7.90
CA ILE A 501 26.46 25.30 8.96
C ILE A 501 25.59 26.42 9.53
N HIS A 502 24.28 26.25 9.43
CA HIS A 502 23.27 27.16 9.97
C HIS A 502 22.38 26.43 10.96
N ALA A 503 22.31 26.95 12.18
CA ALA A 503 21.35 26.54 13.19
C ALA A 503 20.35 27.67 13.40
N GLU A 504 19.06 27.38 13.22
CA GLU A 504 17.98 28.36 13.37
C GLU A 504 17.87 28.91 14.80
N ARG A 505 18.25 28.10 15.79
CA ARG A 505 18.07 28.44 17.21
C ARG A 505 19.28 28.13 18.08
N ASN A 506 19.50 26.86 18.39
CA ASN A 506 20.58 26.42 19.26
C ASN A 506 21.51 25.50 18.47
N GLN A 507 22.82 25.65 18.70
CA GLN A 507 23.84 24.72 18.22
C GLN A 507 24.61 24.18 19.43
N ASP A 508 24.38 22.92 19.75
CA ASP A 508 25.09 22.21 20.80
C ASP A 508 26.13 21.28 20.17
N ILE A 509 27.36 21.31 20.68
CA ILE A 509 28.46 20.44 20.25
C ILE A 509 28.99 19.73 21.50
N VAL A 510 28.93 18.40 21.50
CA VAL A 510 29.42 17.55 22.59
C VAL A 510 30.47 16.61 22.03
N VAL A 511 31.67 16.64 22.61
CA VAL A 511 32.79 15.77 22.26
C VAL A 511 33.26 15.07 23.52
N GLU A 512 33.15 13.74 23.55
CA GLU A 512 33.39 12.94 24.75
C GLU A 512 34.87 12.81 25.14
N VAL A 513 35.78 13.02 24.20
CA VAL A 513 37.22 12.84 24.42
C VAL A 513 37.99 14.09 24.02
N ASP A 514 38.33 14.23 22.72
CA ASP A 514 39.20 15.29 22.23
C ASP A 514 38.57 16.05 21.07
N GLU A 515 38.48 17.39 21.18
CA GLU A 515 38.15 18.29 20.07
C GLU A 515 39.44 18.93 19.53
N SER A 516 39.62 18.91 18.21
CA SER A 516 40.71 19.62 17.54
C SER A 516 40.15 20.57 16.47
N HIS A 517 40.75 21.75 16.35
CA HIS A 517 40.30 22.77 15.40
C HIS A 517 41.51 23.50 14.81
N SER A 518 41.73 23.34 13.50
CA SER A 518 42.84 23.94 12.77
C SER A 518 42.32 24.85 11.66
N VAL A 519 42.77 26.09 11.65
CA VAL A 519 42.43 27.08 10.60
C VAL A 519 43.72 27.48 9.89
N GLY A 520 43.77 27.29 8.58
CA GLY A 520 44.97 27.57 7.78
C GLY A 520 45.23 29.06 7.51
N HIS A 521 44.21 29.90 7.69
CA HIS A 521 44.27 31.36 7.55
C HIS A 521 43.63 32.02 8.78
N ASP A 522 42.49 32.70 8.64
CA ASP A 522 41.90 33.49 9.72
C ASP A 522 40.66 32.85 10.35
N ARG A 523 40.49 33.06 11.65
CA ARG A 523 39.25 32.75 12.39
C ARG A 523 38.62 34.03 12.91
N ASN A 524 37.41 34.34 12.46
CA ASN A 524 36.57 35.39 13.03
C ASN A 524 35.47 34.74 13.89
N LYS A 525 35.29 35.22 15.12
CA LYS A 525 34.25 34.79 16.05
C LYS A 525 33.53 36.00 16.64
N SER A 526 32.21 36.07 16.46
CA SER A 526 31.37 37.12 17.02
C SER A 526 30.27 36.50 17.89
N ILE A 527 30.11 37.04 19.11
CA ILE A 527 29.09 36.62 20.06
C ILE A 527 28.26 37.86 20.38
N GLY A 528 26.98 37.85 20.02
CA GLY A 528 26.09 39.00 20.20
C GLY A 528 25.72 39.29 21.66
N HIS A 529 25.99 38.36 22.57
CA HIS A 529 25.69 38.49 23.99
C HIS A 529 26.86 37.98 24.85
N ASN A 530 26.71 36.86 25.56
CA ASN A 530 27.71 36.38 26.53
C ASN A 530 28.47 35.16 26.03
N GLU A 531 29.77 35.10 26.37
CA GLU A 531 30.61 33.91 26.23
C GLU A 531 31.11 33.46 27.61
N THR A 532 30.93 32.18 27.92
CA THR A 532 31.47 31.54 29.14
C THR A 532 32.39 30.40 28.73
N VAL A 533 33.61 30.39 29.26
CA VAL A 533 34.60 29.33 29.01
C VAL A 533 35.08 28.76 30.35
N THR A 534 34.85 27.48 30.55
CA THR A 534 35.29 26.73 31.74
C THR A 534 36.27 25.64 31.31
N ILE A 535 37.46 25.63 31.90
CA ILE A 535 38.51 24.66 31.61
C ILE A 535 38.84 23.93 32.90
N GLY A 536 38.67 22.61 32.91
CA GLY A 536 38.79 21.81 34.13
C GLY A 536 40.23 21.64 34.65
N ASN A 537 41.23 21.92 33.81
CA ASN A 537 42.63 21.81 34.18
C ASN A 537 43.43 23.01 33.60
N ASN A 538 44.25 22.80 32.57
CA ASN A 538 45.16 23.83 32.07
C ASN A 538 44.66 24.55 30.81
N ARG A 539 44.88 25.87 30.72
CA ARG A 539 44.71 26.66 29.50
C ARG A 539 46.06 27.20 29.04
N LEU A 540 46.48 26.85 27.82
CA LEU A 540 47.64 27.44 27.15
C LEU A 540 47.18 28.25 25.93
N ARG A 541 47.63 29.51 25.84
CA ARG A 541 47.43 30.37 24.67
C ARG A 541 48.80 30.88 24.22
N ILE A 542 49.19 30.56 22.99
CA ILE A 542 50.43 31.04 22.38
C ILE A 542 50.05 31.88 21.16
N VAL A 543 50.53 33.11 21.12
CA VAL A 543 50.32 34.05 20.00
C VAL A 543 51.69 34.43 19.46
N LYS A 544 51.92 34.24 18.15
CA LYS A 544 53.25 34.42 17.53
C LYS A 544 53.64 35.89 17.35
N GLN A 545 52.65 36.76 17.18
CA GLN A 545 52.84 38.19 16.98
C GLN A 545 52.09 38.94 18.10
N GLU A 546 51.05 39.70 17.78
CA GLU A 546 50.39 40.59 18.71
C GLU A 546 49.16 39.95 19.36
N ASP A 547 48.99 40.17 20.67
CA ASP A 547 47.76 39.85 21.40
C ASP A 547 47.14 41.14 21.94
N ILE A 548 45.98 41.53 21.40
CA ILE A 548 45.29 42.77 21.73
C ILE A 548 43.96 42.43 22.42
N LEU A 549 43.75 43.00 23.60
CA LEU A 549 42.51 42.86 24.36
C LEU A 549 41.92 44.25 24.65
N SER A 550 40.66 44.46 24.25
CA SER A 550 39.89 45.66 24.59
C SER A 550 38.63 45.27 25.35
N VAL A 551 38.38 45.89 26.51
CA VAL A 551 37.25 45.57 27.40
C VAL A 551 36.48 46.85 27.70
N GLY A 552 35.19 46.90 27.33
CA GLY A 552 34.41 48.15 27.36
C GLY A 552 34.00 48.63 28.74
N GLN A 553 34.14 47.78 29.75
CA GLN A 553 33.78 48.08 31.14
C GLN A 553 34.89 47.56 32.06
N ARG A 554 34.63 46.48 32.80
CA ARG A 554 35.54 45.95 33.82
C ARG A 554 36.23 44.68 33.33
N LYS A 555 37.56 44.64 33.48
CA LYS A 555 38.35 43.40 33.49
C LYS A 555 38.62 42.99 34.94
N THR A 556 38.52 41.70 35.25
CA THR A 556 38.83 41.17 36.57
C THR A 556 39.53 39.83 36.39
N ASP A 557 40.75 39.74 36.93
CA ASP A 557 41.53 38.52 36.97
C ASP A 557 41.69 38.13 38.45
N SER A 558 41.22 36.94 38.82
CA SER A 558 41.32 36.40 40.17
C SER A 558 42.17 35.14 40.14
N ILE A 559 43.36 35.19 40.74
CA ILE A 559 44.33 34.09 40.76
C ILE A 559 44.56 33.67 42.21
N SER A 560 44.43 32.37 42.51
CA SER A 560 44.52 31.85 43.88
C SER A 560 45.95 31.67 44.41
N GLN A 561 46.92 31.49 43.50
CA GLN A 561 48.33 31.30 43.84
C GLN A 561 49.18 32.44 43.27
N SER A 562 49.88 32.24 42.15
CA SER A 562 50.79 33.23 41.57
C SER A 562 50.25 33.81 40.25
N TYR A 563 50.30 35.13 40.13
CA TYR A 563 50.09 35.83 38.86
C TYR A 563 51.42 36.43 38.41
N VAL A 564 52.03 35.82 37.39
CA VAL A 564 53.34 36.21 36.87
C VAL A 564 53.14 36.90 35.51
N ILE A 565 53.68 38.11 35.38
CA ILE A 565 53.73 38.87 34.13
C ILE A 565 55.20 39.06 33.77
N GLU A 566 55.64 38.40 32.71
CA GLU A 566 56.99 38.52 32.17
C GLU A 566 56.95 39.28 30.84
N VAL A 567 57.79 40.31 30.71
CA VAL A 567 57.92 41.11 29.48
C VAL A 567 59.39 41.33 29.19
N GLY A 568 59.81 41.08 27.95
CA GLY A 568 61.23 41.12 27.57
C GLY A 568 61.80 42.51 27.31
N GLU A 569 60.96 43.50 27.02
CA GLU A 569 61.41 44.86 26.65
C GLU A 569 60.87 45.94 27.61
N ASN A 570 59.56 46.13 27.65
CA ASN A 570 58.93 47.23 28.39
C ASN A 570 57.53 46.82 28.88
N LEU A 571 57.31 46.88 30.21
CA LEU A 571 55.98 46.72 30.82
C LEU A 571 55.46 48.08 31.27
N ARG A 572 54.29 48.48 30.75
CA ARG A 572 53.61 49.74 31.09
C ARG A 572 52.22 49.50 31.64
N LEU A 573 51.91 50.17 32.74
CA LEU A 573 50.57 50.31 33.29
C LEU A 573 50.20 51.81 33.27
N VAL A 574 49.26 52.18 32.40
CA VAL A 574 48.86 53.58 32.17
C VAL A 574 47.38 53.76 32.53
N CYS A 575 47.09 54.66 33.47
CA CYS A 575 45.74 55.01 33.89
C CYS A 575 45.63 56.54 34.04
N GLY A 576 45.15 57.23 32.99
CA GLY A 576 45.17 58.69 32.92
C GLY A 576 46.60 59.22 33.15
N GLU A 577 46.75 60.07 34.17
CA GLU A 577 48.03 60.68 34.56
C GLU A 577 48.92 59.77 35.45
N SER A 578 48.44 58.58 35.83
CA SER A 578 49.19 57.63 36.68
C SER A 578 49.86 56.56 35.83
N ILE A 579 51.19 56.44 35.93
CA ILE A 579 52.00 55.58 35.08
C ILE A 579 53.05 54.82 35.89
N LEU A 580 53.08 53.50 35.71
CA LEU A 580 54.19 52.64 36.10
C LEU A 580 54.82 52.04 34.83
N GLU A 581 56.12 52.21 34.68
CA GLU A 581 56.89 51.66 33.57
C GLU A 581 58.14 50.93 34.08
N LEU A 582 58.28 49.66 33.68
CA LEU A 582 59.44 48.82 33.94
C LEU A 582 60.15 48.53 32.61
N ASN A 583 61.43 48.87 32.53
CA ASN A 583 62.25 48.67 31.33
C ASN A 583 63.24 47.52 31.52
N ALA A 584 63.57 46.83 30.44
CA ALA A 584 64.58 45.76 30.43
C ALA A 584 65.98 46.23 30.89
N SER A 585 66.26 47.53 30.83
CA SER A 585 67.47 48.15 31.39
C SER A 585 67.53 48.15 32.92
N GLY A 586 66.44 47.77 33.60
CA GLY A 586 66.27 47.89 35.05
C GLY A 586 65.75 49.26 35.50
N GLN A 587 65.49 50.19 34.56
CA GLN A 587 64.90 51.49 34.88
C GLN A 587 63.41 51.34 35.23
N ILE A 588 63.03 51.88 36.38
CA ILE A 588 61.65 51.95 36.86
C ILE A 588 61.21 53.42 36.89
N ASN A 589 60.19 53.77 36.11
CA ASN A 589 59.58 55.10 36.13
C ASN A 589 58.20 55.02 36.79
N LEU A 590 57.97 55.86 37.79
CA LEU A 590 56.68 56.03 38.46
C LEU A 590 56.28 57.50 38.39
N THR A 591 55.23 57.81 37.64
CA THR A 591 54.75 59.18 37.40
C THR A 591 53.29 59.31 37.81
N GLY A 592 52.94 60.42 38.45
CA GLY A 592 51.56 60.68 38.89
C GLY A 592 51.41 62.04 39.58
N VAL A 593 50.16 62.46 39.79
CA VAL A 593 49.80 63.73 40.45
C VAL A 593 50.14 63.72 41.96
N GLN A 594 49.89 62.59 42.61
CA GLN A 594 50.21 62.35 44.02
C GLN A 594 50.62 60.89 44.18
N ILE A 595 51.74 60.64 44.87
CA ILE A 595 52.22 59.30 45.20
C ILE A 595 52.32 59.20 46.71
N SER A 596 51.71 58.15 47.28
CA SER A 596 51.73 57.89 48.72
C SER A 596 52.27 56.48 48.96
N PHE A 597 53.29 56.37 49.80
CA PHE A 597 53.82 55.09 50.27
C PHE A 597 53.46 54.93 51.75
N TYR A 598 52.91 53.77 52.12
CA TYR A 598 52.59 53.40 53.49
C TYR A 598 53.07 51.98 53.76
N ALA A 599 53.82 51.79 54.82
CA ALA A 599 54.24 50.48 55.32
C ALA A 599 53.77 50.35 56.77
N SER A 600 53.17 49.21 57.12
CA SER A 600 52.80 48.90 58.52
C SER A 600 54.00 48.47 59.37
N GLY A 601 55.10 48.09 58.74
CA GLY A 601 56.42 47.89 59.35
C GLY A 601 57.42 48.90 58.79
N ASP A 602 58.66 48.48 58.56
CA ASP A 602 59.71 49.35 58.02
C ASP A 602 59.62 49.52 56.50
N ALA A 603 60.05 50.69 56.01
CA ALA A 603 60.24 50.98 54.59
C ALA A 603 61.71 51.35 54.33
N GLU A 604 62.36 50.62 53.44
CA GLU A 604 63.78 50.84 53.10
C GLU A 604 63.94 51.29 51.65
N PHE A 605 64.75 52.33 51.43
CA PHE A 605 65.11 52.84 50.10
C PHE A 605 66.63 52.84 49.97
N ASN A 606 67.18 51.75 49.45
CA ASN A 606 68.62 51.54 49.31
C ASN A 606 69.05 51.70 47.85
N THR A 607 70.13 52.44 47.62
CA THR A 607 70.73 52.58 46.28
C THR A 607 72.20 52.17 46.32
N GLY A 608 72.66 51.43 45.30
CA GLY A 608 74.10 51.20 45.11
C GLY A 608 74.87 52.47 44.69
N GLY A 609 74.15 53.51 44.26
CA GLY A 609 74.66 54.84 43.92
C GLY A 609 74.06 55.94 44.82
N VAL A 610 73.70 57.09 44.23
CA VAL A 610 73.18 58.27 44.94
C VAL A 610 71.64 58.30 44.95
N LEU A 611 71.03 58.64 46.10
CA LEU A 611 69.60 58.93 46.22
C LEU A 611 69.34 60.44 46.16
N HIS A 612 68.59 60.88 45.16
CA HIS A 612 68.18 62.27 44.99
C HIS A 612 66.72 62.48 45.43
N LEU A 613 66.48 63.48 46.28
CA LEU A 613 65.14 63.95 46.65
C LEU A 613 64.97 65.39 46.17
N ASN A 614 63.98 65.64 45.30
CA ASN A 614 63.67 66.95 44.71
C ASN A 614 64.79 67.58 43.86
N ASN A 615 65.59 66.78 43.16
CA ASN A 615 66.71 67.26 42.31
C ASN A 615 66.27 67.86 40.95
N GLY A 616 64.97 68.03 40.71
CA GLY A 616 64.41 68.75 39.54
C GLY A 616 64.73 68.18 38.15
N GLY A 617 65.29 66.97 38.05
CA GLY A 617 66.09 66.55 36.89
C GLY A 617 65.58 65.37 36.06
N GLY A 618 64.31 65.00 36.06
CA GLY A 618 63.81 63.93 35.19
C GLY A 618 62.42 64.19 34.65
N ALA A 619 62.26 64.16 33.32
CA ALA A 619 60.94 64.00 32.72
C ALA A 619 60.43 62.61 33.09
N GLY A 620 59.29 62.54 33.78
CA GLY A 620 58.63 61.26 34.07
C GLY A 620 58.19 60.55 32.79
N ALA A 621 57.79 59.29 32.92
CA ALA A 621 57.13 58.59 31.81
C ALA A 621 55.88 59.37 31.38
N THR A 622 55.60 59.45 30.08
CA THR A 622 54.40 60.14 29.57
C THR A 622 53.34 59.13 29.12
N PRO A 623 52.05 59.49 29.09
CA PRO A 623 50.99 58.56 28.70
C PRO A 623 51.08 58.10 27.24
N ASP A 624 51.79 58.82 26.35
CA ASP A 624 51.86 58.57 24.90
C ASP A 624 50.47 58.36 24.25
N GLY A 625 49.45 59.06 24.74
CA GLY A 625 48.05 58.93 24.29
C GLY A 625 47.30 57.70 24.83
N GLN A 626 47.93 56.87 25.65
CA GLN A 626 47.32 55.72 26.32
C GLN A 626 46.64 56.11 27.64
N GLY A 627 45.80 55.23 28.19
CA GLY A 627 45.10 55.47 29.46
C GLY A 627 43.96 56.50 29.39
N VAL A 628 43.64 57.03 28.20
CA VAL A 628 42.53 57.96 27.98
C VAL A 628 41.21 57.20 27.77
N LYS A 629 40.33 57.24 28.78
CA LYS A 629 39.03 56.53 28.76
C LYS A 629 38.22 56.76 27.48
N ALA A 630 38.09 58.02 27.04
CA ALA A 630 37.30 58.35 25.86
C ALA A 630 37.84 57.68 24.57
N SER A 631 39.16 57.60 24.42
CA SER A 631 39.81 56.93 23.28
C SER A 631 39.60 55.41 23.33
N ILE A 632 39.70 54.81 24.51
CA ILE A 632 39.44 53.37 24.72
C ILE A 632 37.98 53.04 24.39
N ASP A 633 37.02 53.79 24.95
CA ASP A 633 35.58 53.61 24.71
C ASP A 633 35.26 53.77 23.20
N ALA A 634 35.86 54.75 22.53
CA ALA A 634 35.67 54.97 21.10
C ALA A 634 36.14 53.77 20.25
N ASN A 635 37.33 53.23 20.54
CA ASN A 635 37.87 52.06 19.84
C ASN A 635 36.98 50.83 20.03
N ILE A 636 36.43 50.64 21.23
CA ILE A 636 35.54 49.51 21.54
C ILE A 636 34.20 49.65 20.83
N ASN A 637 33.60 50.84 20.88
CA ASN A 637 32.34 51.11 20.17
C ASN A 637 32.51 50.97 18.65
N ALA A 638 33.69 51.25 18.11
CA ALA A 638 33.97 51.01 16.69
C ALA A 638 33.98 49.51 16.31
N ALA A 639 34.34 48.63 17.24
CA ALA A 639 34.28 47.18 17.03
C ALA A 639 32.85 46.60 17.09
N PHE A 640 31.91 47.34 17.71
CA PHE A 640 30.48 46.99 17.79
C PHE A 640 29.63 48.11 17.18
N PRO A 641 29.71 48.35 15.85
CA PRO A 641 28.92 49.39 15.22
C PRO A 641 27.43 49.11 15.44
N LYS A 642 26.66 50.15 15.84
CA LYS A 642 25.20 50.04 15.93
C LYS A 642 24.67 49.56 14.58
N SER A 643 23.92 48.46 14.57
CA SER A 643 23.21 48.07 13.35
C SER A 643 22.34 49.25 12.93
N LYS A 644 22.47 49.67 11.67
CA LYS A 644 21.37 50.42 11.05
C LYS A 644 20.22 49.42 11.01
N GLY A 645 19.19 49.71 11.82
CA GLY A 645 18.05 48.82 12.05
C GLY A 645 17.32 48.43 10.77
#